data_AF-J4W1W4-F1
#
_entry.id   AF-J4W1W4-F1
#
_cell.length_a   1.000
_cell.length_b   1.000
_cell.length_c   1.000
_cell.angle_alpha   90.00
_cell.angle_beta   90.00
_cell.angle_gamma   90.00
#
_symmetry.space_group_name_H-M   'P 1'
#
loop_
_entity.id
_entity.type
_entity.pdbx_description
1 polymer ?
#
loop_
_entity_poly.entity_id
_entity_poly.type
_entity_poly.pdbx_seq_one_letter_code
_entity_poly.pdbx_strand_id
1 'polypeptide(L)'
;MPIKVPNNLPAIETLTNENVFVMTDTRAMTQDVRPLHILLLNLMPTKVDTETQITRMLSNTPLQLELELLQTATHKPHVTSQEHMLAFYKTFNDIRNEYYDGMIITGAPIELLEFEEVDYWDELCEIMEWSKTHVHSTFHICWGAQAGLYYHYGIRKHKLPQKLSGVFKHTLKTKRSMLFRGFDDEFYVPQSRNTTVNAEDIENTPGISILSTSEAAGVFCVKSDNDRQIFVTGHTEYDWNTLLKEYVRDKDAGLNPEKPANYFPGDDDTKTPIVRWRSSGSLLFSNWLNYFVYQSTPYDIKLIHNEDLAPVLRNRSELTVAKFGGSSLATAERIRNAAEIVRQNKARKYVVVSAPGVHGGEKVKVTDLLISAHEGQSGFADKVELARTRFKTLALELDSQINIDEIFDNIIETYESNGRRRDYLISRGEFLSAQLMAEQLGYEFVDAADVILFDESGELLTDETRQNLQALIKSHDRIVLPGFYGSDKTGKIVTFSRGGSDITGSIVAAAAKADLYENWTDVPGLLMADPRIVKHPLSVPVIVYKELRELALRGAEVLHEDAVRPVSQCGIPISIKSSLEPDKPGTLIVKNVDSYENVLEISSITGKKGYTSILIEREKLNDDPRYRERIQHILEEFSIAVEGEQLGLDSFSIIVESESTANCEDELTEKLHEATDADEITISTGIAAIAVVGRNISGEVSVAMKIFEALSNAHVNVRFIDHAPERISVQVGVSESDYQRAIRAIYNAFVVKS
;
A
#
# COMPACT_ATOMS: atom_id res chain seq x y z
N MET A 1 19.38 2.27 16.17
CA MET A 1 19.01 3.37 15.26
C MET A 1 19.34 2.97 13.84
N PRO A 2 18.52 3.37 12.85
CA PRO A 2 18.88 3.23 11.45
C PRO A 2 20.27 3.80 11.17
N ILE A 3 21.08 3.09 10.40
CA ILE A 3 22.30 3.65 9.83
C ILE A 3 21.89 4.45 8.60
N LYS A 4 22.30 5.72 8.55
CA LYS A 4 22.24 6.53 7.33
C LYS A 4 23.21 5.94 6.32
N VAL A 5 22.70 5.45 5.20
CA VAL A 5 23.48 4.87 4.12
C VAL A 5 23.22 5.61 2.81
N PRO A 6 24.23 5.75 1.95
CA PRO A 6 24.04 6.24 0.59
C PRO A 6 22.97 5.42 -0.13
N ASN A 7 22.07 6.09 -0.84
CA ASN A 7 20.91 5.45 -1.47
C ASN A 7 21.27 4.29 -2.43
N ASN A 8 22.49 4.27 -2.93
CA ASN A 8 23.01 3.29 -3.88
C ASN A 8 23.92 2.23 -3.24
N LEU A 9 23.99 2.14 -1.91
CA LEU A 9 24.80 1.12 -1.24
C LEU A 9 24.23 -0.28 -1.54
N PRO A 10 24.96 -1.17 -2.25
CA PRO A 10 24.44 -2.49 -2.63
C PRO A 10 24.02 -3.35 -1.42
N ALA A 11 24.63 -3.11 -0.26
CA ALA A 11 24.30 -3.77 0.99
C ALA A 11 22.88 -3.48 1.50
N ILE A 12 22.19 -2.44 0.98
CA ILE A 12 20.81 -2.11 1.40
C ILE A 12 19.88 -3.31 1.21
N GLU A 13 19.97 -4.00 0.08
CA GLU A 13 19.10 -5.14 -0.24
C GLU A 13 19.37 -6.32 0.68
N THR A 14 20.64 -6.67 0.90
CA THR A 14 21.05 -7.73 1.85
C THR A 14 20.60 -7.40 3.27
N LEU A 15 20.88 -6.18 3.73
CA LEU A 15 20.52 -5.73 5.08
C LEU A 15 19.00 -5.71 5.26
N THR A 16 18.24 -5.23 4.28
CA THR A 16 16.76 -5.24 4.34
C THR A 16 16.21 -6.67 4.39
N ASN A 17 16.75 -7.59 3.59
CA ASN A 17 16.36 -9.02 3.61
C ASN A 17 16.72 -9.72 4.92
N GLU A 18 17.73 -9.23 5.64
CA GLU A 18 18.11 -9.69 6.99
C GLU A 18 17.36 -8.94 8.11
N ASN A 19 16.29 -8.20 7.78
CA ASN A 19 15.55 -7.33 8.69
C ASN A 19 16.42 -6.23 9.33
N VAL A 20 17.58 -5.94 8.76
CA VAL A 20 18.45 -4.83 9.13
C VAL A 20 17.99 -3.54 8.46
N PHE A 21 17.14 -2.82 9.18
CA PHE A 21 16.66 -1.50 8.79
C PHE A 21 17.80 -0.50 8.60
N VAL A 22 17.95 -0.03 7.36
CA VAL A 22 18.87 1.02 6.94
C VAL A 22 18.07 2.22 6.42
N MET A 23 18.55 3.42 6.72
CA MET A 23 17.89 4.67 6.32
C MET A 23 18.69 5.29 5.19
N THR A 24 18.04 5.51 4.07
CA THR A 24 18.64 6.21 2.93
C THR A 24 18.93 7.67 3.27
N ASP A 25 19.91 8.27 2.60
CA ASP A 25 20.28 9.67 2.82
C ASP A 25 19.08 10.62 2.70
N THR A 26 18.18 10.33 1.76
CA THR A 26 16.94 11.10 1.56
C THR A 26 16.02 11.01 2.78
N ARG A 27 15.77 9.80 3.30
CA ARG A 27 14.89 9.57 4.45
C ARG A 27 15.46 10.15 5.75
N ALA A 28 16.77 10.21 5.88
CA ALA A 28 17.43 10.83 7.04
C ALA A 28 17.34 12.36 7.05
N MET A 29 17.13 13.00 5.89
CA MET A 29 17.04 14.46 5.77
C MET A 29 15.62 14.99 5.93
N THR A 30 14.60 14.16 5.71
CA THR A 30 13.17 14.50 5.76
C THR A 30 12.46 13.94 7.01
N GLN A 31 13.22 13.38 7.95
CA GLN A 31 12.65 12.85 9.18
C GLN A 31 12.38 13.98 10.17
N ASP A 32 11.11 14.32 10.37
CA ASP A 32 10.70 15.12 11.53
C ASP A 32 10.85 14.28 12.81
N VAL A 33 11.70 14.76 13.72
CA VAL A 33 11.95 14.11 15.02
C VAL A 33 11.28 14.94 16.10
N ARG A 34 10.28 14.36 16.77
CA ARG A 34 9.70 14.90 18.00
C ARG A 34 9.88 13.91 19.16
N PRO A 35 9.83 14.37 20.41
CA PRO A 35 9.70 13.48 21.56
C PRO A 35 8.46 12.59 21.40
N LEU A 36 8.59 11.31 21.76
CA LEU A 36 7.48 10.35 21.77
C LEU A 36 6.80 10.39 23.13
N HIS A 37 5.49 10.54 23.14
CA HIS A 37 4.64 10.56 24.32
C HIS A 37 4.25 9.12 24.67
N ILE A 38 4.77 8.63 25.79
CA ILE A 38 4.51 7.29 26.30
C ILE A 38 3.66 7.38 27.56
N LEU A 39 2.57 6.64 27.59
CA LEU A 39 1.70 6.52 28.75
C LEU A 39 2.01 5.23 29.51
N LEU A 40 2.17 5.30 30.83
CA LEU A 40 2.33 4.12 31.69
C LEU A 40 1.14 3.99 32.62
N LEU A 41 0.23 3.05 32.31
CA LEU A 41 -0.79 2.60 33.24
C LEU A 41 -0.17 1.62 34.23
N ASN A 42 0.19 2.16 35.39
CA ASN A 42 0.83 1.40 36.45
C ASN A 42 -0.22 0.79 37.37
N LEU A 43 -0.47 -0.51 37.25
CA LEU A 43 -1.37 -1.29 38.10
C LEU A 43 -0.65 -1.97 39.28
N MET A 44 0.69 -1.85 39.35
CA MET A 44 1.47 -2.46 40.42
C MET A 44 1.28 -1.73 41.77
N PRO A 45 1.41 -2.44 42.91
CA PRO A 45 1.36 -1.83 44.24
C PRO A 45 2.64 -1.04 44.55
N THR A 46 3.80 -1.52 44.09
CA THR A 46 5.12 -0.91 44.29
C THR A 46 5.41 0.08 43.17
N LYS A 47 4.62 1.16 43.11
CA LYS A 47 4.60 2.09 41.96
C LYS A 47 5.98 2.62 41.59
N VAL A 48 6.72 3.15 42.56
CA VAL A 48 8.05 3.75 42.36
C VAL A 48 9.09 2.74 41.85
N ASP A 49 9.08 1.51 42.37
CA ASP A 49 9.99 0.44 41.90
C ASP A 49 9.66 0.10 40.43
N THR A 50 8.38 -0.04 40.09
CA THR A 50 7.93 -0.32 38.71
C THR A 50 8.21 0.82 37.75
N GLU A 51 7.99 2.07 38.15
CA GLU A 51 8.35 3.28 37.38
C GLU A 51 9.84 3.26 37.04
N THR A 52 10.69 2.98 38.04
CA THR A 52 12.14 2.94 37.88
C THR A 52 12.56 1.83 36.91
N GLN A 53 11.96 0.64 37.03
CA GLN A 53 12.25 -0.50 36.16
C GLN A 53 11.90 -0.23 34.70
N ILE A 54 10.68 0.26 34.45
CA ILE A 54 10.21 0.57 33.09
C ILE A 54 11.02 1.73 32.50
N THR A 55 11.21 2.82 33.25
CA THR A 55 11.98 3.98 32.76
C THR A 55 13.40 3.58 32.36
N ARG A 56 14.03 2.66 33.12
CA ARG A 56 15.36 2.13 32.77
C ARG A 56 15.36 1.32 31.47
N MET A 57 14.29 0.61 31.16
CA MET A 57 14.17 -0.11 29.88
C MET A 57 13.99 0.88 28.73
N LEU A 58 13.17 1.91 28.91
CA LEU A 58 12.90 2.95 27.91
C LEU A 58 14.11 3.87 27.66
N SER A 59 14.96 4.09 28.68
CA SER A 59 16.11 4.99 28.60
C SER A 59 17.29 4.45 27.76
N ASN A 60 17.27 3.18 27.37
CA ASN A 60 18.37 2.55 26.61
C ASN A 60 18.25 2.78 25.09
N THR A 61 17.59 3.86 24.68
CA THR A 61 17.46 4.27 23.29
C THR A 61 17.88 5.72 23.12
N PRO A 62 18.34 6.15 21.94
CA PRO A 62 18.65 7.56 21.68
C PRO A 62 17.40 8.38 21.33
N LEU A 63 16.19 7.80 21.45
CA LEU A 63 14.93 8.49 21.21
C LEU A 63 14.60 9.39 22.41
N GLN A 64 14.07 10.57 22.13
CA GLN A 64 13.52 11.43 23.18
C GLN A 64 12.12 10.92 23.54
N LEU A 65 11.88 10.64 24.82
CA LEU A 65 10.61 10.12 25.32
C LEU A 65 10.07 11.03 26.41
N GLU A 66 8.78 11.33 26.36
CA GLU A 66 8.01 11.96 27.43
C GLU A 66 7.14 10.89 28.08
N LEU A 67 7.36 10.61 29.36
CA LEU A 67 6.63 9.57 30.09
C LEU A 67 5.57 10.21 30.99
N GLU A 68 4.31 9.84 30.78
CA GLU A 68 3.21 10.20 31.68
C GLU A 68 2.71 8.98 32.46
N LEU A 69 2.37 9.17 33.74
CA LEU A 69 1.93 8.11 34.63
C LEU A 69 0.42 8.15 34.82
N LEU A 70 -0.24 7.01 34.58
CA LEU A 70 -1.68 6.83 34.74
C LEU A 70 -1.97 5.85 35.88
N GLN A 71 -2.99 6.18 36.68
CA GLN A 71 -3.59 5.31 37.68
C GLN A 71 -5.10 5.20 37.43
N THR A 72 -5.70 4.14 37.96
CA THR A 72 -7.15 4.03 38.07
C THR A 72 -7.67 4.97 39.16
N ALA A 73 -8.76 5.70 38.89
CA ALA A 73 -9.36 6.62 39.84
C ALA A 73 -10.09 5.90 40.98
N THR A 74 -10.57 4.69 40.69
CA THR A 74 -11.35 3.86 41.62
C THR A 74 -10.50 3.16 42.68
N HIS A 75 -9.21 2.93 42.41
CA HIS A 75 -8.31 2.17 43.28
C HIS A 75 -7.23 3.05 43.92
N LYS A 76 -7.22 3.14 45.25
CA LYS A 76 -6.20 3.92 45.98
C LYS A 76 -5.03 3.05 46.42
N PRO A 77 -3.79 3.30 45.96
CA PRO A 77 -2.65 2.51 46.40
C PRO A 77 -2.38 2.70 47.90
N HIS A 78 -2.20 1.60 48.61
CA HIS A 78 -1.94 1.60 50.05
C HIS A 78 -0.45 1.77 50.42
N VAL A 79 0.46 1.57 49.46
CA VAL A 79 1.92 1.50 49.67
C VAL A 79 2.65 2.80 49.26
N THR A 80 2.09 3.56 48.33
CA THR A 80 2.75 4.76 47.77
C THR A 80 2.20 6.03 48.44
N SER A 81 3.06 7.03 48.70
CA SER A 81 2.61 8.26 49.36
C SER A 81 1.59 9.01 48.50
N GLN A 82 0.56 9.57 49.14
CA GLN A 82 -0.46 10.36 48.42
C GLN A 82 0.14 11.61 47.76
N GLU A 83 1.20 12.18 48.32
CA GLU A 83 1.93 13.31 47.73
C GLU A 83 2.56 12.93 46.37
N HIS A 84 3.17 11.76 46.25
CA HIS A 84 3.73 11.27 44.98
C HIS A 84 2.62 11.04 43.94
N MET A 85 1.51 10.43 44.37
CA MET A 85 0.38 10.18 43.49
C MET A 85 -0.23 11.49 42.96
N LEU A 86 -0.44 12.50 43.82
CA LEU A 86 -0.99 13.79 43.42
C LEU A 86 -0.05 14.61 42.53
N ALA A 87 1.27 14.46 42.72
CA ALA A 87 2.26 15.22 41.96
C ALA A 87 2.49 14.69 40.54
N PHE A 88 2.40 13.37 40.34
CA PHE A 88 2.89 12.73 39.11
C PHE A 88 1.87 11.87 38.36
N TYR A 89 0.79 11.43 39.01
CA TYR A 89 -0.19 10.56 38.37
C TYR A 89 -1.42 11.31 37.88
N LYS A 90 -1.83 10.98 36.65
CA LYS A 90 -3.11 11.36 36.07
C LYS A 90 -4.12 10.23 36.22
N THR A 91 -5.40 10.58 36.13
CA THR A 91 -6.53 9.64 36.00
C THR A 91 -7.00 9.58 34.56
N PHE A 92 -7.84 8.59 34.22
CA PHE A 92 -8.39 8.48 32.86
C PHE A 92 -9.13 9.75 32.42
N ASN A 93 -9.84 10.41 33.33
CA ASN A 93 -10.54 11.67 33.04
C ASN A 93 -9.60 12.80 32.61
N ASP A 94 -8.36 12.82 33.10
CA ASP A 94 -7.39 13.86 32.78
C ASP A 94 -6.80 13.68 31.37
N ILE A 95 -6.83 12.45 30.85
CA ILE A 95 -6.14 12.07 29.60
C ILE A 95 -7.08 11.66 28.46
N ARG A 96 -8.38 11.55 28.70
CA ARG A 96 -9.36 11.01 27.75
C ARG A 96 -9.40 11.70 26.38
N ASN A 97 -8.91 12.94 26.29
CA ASN A 97 -8.86 13.74 25.05
C ASN A 97 -7.42 13.87 24.50
N GLU A 98 -6.44 13.27 25.18
CA GLU A 98 -5.04 13.27 24.78
C GLU A 98 -4.73 12.05 23.90
N TYR A 99 -3.58 12.09 23.21
CA TYR A 99 -3.12 11.04 22.32
C TYR A 99 -1.68 10.66 22.67
N TYR A 100 -1.31 9.39 22.48
CA TYR A 100 0.00 8.85 22.87
C TYR A 100 0.59 7.95 21.79
N ASP A 101 1.92 8.00 21.66
CA ASP A 101 2.66 7.21 20.68
C ASP A 101 2.76 5.75 21.16
N GLY A 102 2.90 5.57 22.47
CA GLY A 102 2.90 4.25 23.08
C GLY A 102 2.19 4.24 24.42
N MET A 103 1.64 3.10 24.79
CA MET A 103 1.12 2.85 26.13
C MET A 103 1.69 1.56 26.69
N ILE A 104 2.01 1.53 27.98
CA ILE A 104 2.39 0.33 28.72
C ILE A 104 1.33 0.07 29.79
N ILE A 105 0.80 -1.15 29.82
CA ILE A 105 -0.11 -1.62 30.87
C ILE A 105 0.61 -2.68 31.69
N THR A 106 0.87 -2.40 32.97
CA THR A 106 1.65 -3.31 33.83
C THR A 106 0.82 -4.47 34.35
N GLY A 107 1.49 -5.42 35.01
CA GLY A 107 0.82 -6.43 35.83
C GLY A 107 0.19 -5.86 37.10
N ALA A 108 -0.54 -6.72 37.81
CA ALA A 108 -1.14 -6.46 39.11
C ALA A 108 -1.23 -7.78 39.91
N PRO A 109 -1.09 -7.76 41.26
CA PRO A 109 -1.08 -8.95 42.11
C PRO A 109 -2.50 -9.42 42.47
N ILE A 110 -3.35 -9.58 41.46
CA ILE A 110 -4.78 -9.91 41.57
C ILE A 110 -5.17 -11.05 40.63
N GLU A 111 -4.19 -11.83 40.18
CA GLU A 111 -4.37 -12.80 39.12
C GLU A 111 -5.30 -13.96 39.48
N LEU A 112 -5.55 -14.20 40.77
CA LEU A 112 -6.45 -15.26 41.27
C LEU A 112 -7.94 -14.89 41.30
N LEU A 113 -8.29 -13.60 41.19
CA LEU A 113 -9.68 -13.16 41.02
C LEU A 113 -10.12 -13.38 39.58
N GLU A 114 -11.39 -13.67 39.31
CA GLU A 114 -11.89 -13.57 37.93
C GLU A 114 -11.78 -12.11 37.45
N PHE A 115 -11.64 -11.88 36.14
CA PHE A 115 -11.38 -10.53 35.62
C PHE A 115 -12.49 -9.54 36.03
N GLU A 116 -13.75 -9.97 35.92
CA GLU A 116 -14.94 -9.20 36.25
C GLU A 116 -15.13 -8.97 37.76
N GLU A 117 -14.37 -9.65 38.61
CA GLU A 117 -14.39 -9.46 40.06
C GLU A 117 -13.37 -8.41 40.53
N VAL A 118 -12.54 -7.89 39.62
CA VAL A 118 -11.56 -6.85 39.91
C VAL A 118 -12.27 -5.50 40.04
N ASP A 119 -11.99 -4.78 41.13
CA ASP A 119 -12.67 -3.54 41.52
C ASP A 119 -12.56 -2.41 40.48
N TYR A 120 -11.50 -2.41 39.67
CA TYR A 120 -11.29 -1.46 38.58
C TYR A 120 -11.40 -2.09 37.17
N TRP A 121 -12.02 -3.27 37.03
CA TRP A 121 -12.14 -3.95 35.74
C TRP A 121 -12.85 -3.11 34.68
N ASP A 122 -14.00 -2.52 35.02
CA ASP A 122 -14.78 -1.70 34.09
C ASP A 122 -13.99 -0.46 33.63
N GLU A 123 -13.27 0.18 34.55
CA GLU A 123 -12.37 1.31 34.22
C GLU A 123 -11.21 0.86 33.32
N LEU A 124 -10.63 -0.31 33.58
CA LEU A 124 -9.58 -0.88 32.74
C LEU A 124 -10.11 -1.19 31.32
N CYS A 125 -11.32 -1.73 31.20
CA CYS A 125 -11.99 -1.94 29.91
C CYS A 125 -12.21 -0.63 29.16
N GLU A 126 -12.63 0.43 29.85
CA GLU A 126 -12.79 1.76 29.26
C GLU A 126 -11.47 2.31 28.73
N ILE A 127 -10.39 2.17 29.50
CA ILE A 127 -9.04 2.58 29.07
C ILE A 127 -8.55 1.75 27.87
N MET A 128 -8.78 0.43 27.87
CA MET A 128 -8.39 -0.45 26.75
C MET A 128 -9.25 -0.22 25.49
N GLU A 129 -10.50 0.22 25.63
CA GLU A 129 -11.31 0.66 24.48
C GLU A 129 -10.76 1.97 23.91
N TRP A 130 -10.51 2.95 24.79
CA TRP A 130 -9.97 4.25 24.42
C TRP A 130 -8.61 4.14 23.74
N SER A 131 -7.74 3.25 24.21
CA SER A 131 -6.39 3.08 23.65
C SER A 131 -6.41 2.67 22.18
N LYS A 132 -7.44 1.97 21.70
CA LYS A 132 -7.60 1.60 20.27
C LYS A 132 -7.60 2.80 19.33
N THR A 133 -8.04 3.97 19.81
CA THR A 133 -8.19 5.19 18.98
C THR A 133 -7.27 6.33 19.39
N HIS A 134 -6.68 6.27 20.59
CA HIS A 134 -5.87 7.36 21.15
C HIS A 134 -4.42 6.96 21.43
N VAL A 135 -4.07 5.68 21.31
CA VAL A 135 -2.70 5.19 21.49
C VAL A 135 -2.27 4.42 20.26
N HIS A 136 -1.12 4.76 19.67
CA HIS A 136 -0.65 4.09 18.45
C HIS A 136 -0.30 2.61 18.70
N SER A 137 0.52 2.31 19.71
CA SER A 137 0.87 0.93 20.10
C SER A 137 0.81 0.71 21.61
N THR A 138 0.20 -0.40 22.05
CA THR A 138 0.04 -0.76 23.47
C THR A 138 0.81 -2.04 23.83
N PHE A 139 1.64 -1.95 24.86
CA PHE A 139 2.47 -3.02 25.38
C PHE A 139 1.98 -3.48 26.75
N HIS A 140 1.51 -4.73 26.83
CA HIS A 140 0.92 -5.30 28.04
C HIS A 140 1.89 -6.25 28.72
N ILE A 141 1.95 -6.19 30.05
CA ILE A 141 2.92 -6.95 30.86
C ILE A 141 2.20 -7.84 31.88
N CYS A 142 2.61 -9.11 31.97
CA CYS A 142 2.15 -10.11 32.95
C CYS A 142 0.62 -10.19 33.06
N TRP A 143 0.02 -9.81 34.20
CA TRP A 143 -1.43 -9.81 34.37
C TRP A 143 -2.13 -8.84 33.40
N GLY A 144 -1.52 -7.68 33.11
CA GLY A 144 -2.03 -6.75 32.09
C GLY A 144 -2.06 -7.39 30.70
N ALA A 145 -1.12 -8.28 30.39
CA ALA A 145 -1.15 -9.06 29.15
C ALA A 145 -2.31 -10.06 29.13
N GLN A 146 -2.60 -10.73 30.25
CA GLN A 146 -3.75 -11.63 30.35
C GLN A 146 -5.07 -10.87 30.29
N ALA A 147 -5.17 -9.71 30.95
CA ALA A 147 -6.32 -8.82 30.90
C ALA A 147 -6.60 -8.32 29.48
N GLY A 148 -5.56 -7.85 28.77
CA GLY A 148 -5.68 -7.41 27.38
C GLY A 148 -6.09 -8.55 26.43
N LEU A 149 -5.48 -9.73 26.56
CA LEU A 149 -5.89 -10.91 25.79
C LEU A 149 -7.36 -11.31 26.06
N TYR A 150 -7.81 -11.22 27.30
CA TYR A 150 -9.21 -11.50 27.63
C TYR A 150 -10.16 -10.45 27.05
N TYR A 151 -9.86 -9.17 27.22
CA TYR A 151 -10.72 -8.09 26.78
C TYR A 151 -10.82 -7.99 25.25
N HIS A 152 -9.70 -8.08 24.53
CA HIS A 152 -9.68 -7.92 23.07
C HIS A 152 -10.08 -9.20 22.33
N TYR A 153 -9.80 -10.37 22.90
CA TYR A 153 -9.88 -11.64 22.17
C TYR A 153 -10.64 -12.75 22.91
N GLY A 154 -11.16 -12.49 24.11
CA GLY A 154 -11.90 -13.48 24.90
C GLY A 154 -11.05 -14.60 25.50
N ILE A 155 -9.72 -14.50 25.44
CA ILE A 155 -8.79 -15.55 25.90
C ILE A 155 -8.73 -15.54 27.42
N ARG A 156 -9.17 -16.64 28.02
CA ARG A 156 -9.25 -16.78 29.48
C ARG A 156 -7.89 -17.17 30.07
N LYS A 157 -7.71 -16.79 31.33
CA LYS A 157 -6.58 -17.25 32.14
C LYS A 157 -6.92 -18.55 32.86
N HIS A 158 -5.90 -19.34 33.16
CA HIS A 158 -5.99 -20.61 33.87
C HIS A 158 -5.06 -20.61 35.06
N LYS A 159 -5.55 -21.07 36.20
CA LYS A 159 -4.75 -21.21 37.42
C LYS A 159 -3.71 -22.32 37.25
N LEU A 160 -2.46 -22.00 37.58
CA LEU A 160 -1.37 -22.97 37.62
C LEU A 160 -1.45 -23.83 38.90
N PRO A 161 -0.98 -25.09 38.86
CA PRO A 161 -0.93 -25.94 40.06
C PRO A 161 -0.08 -25.33 41.19
N GLN A 162 0.96 -24.58 40.82
CA GLN A 162 1.85 -23.85 41.72
C GLN A 162 2.26 -22.51 41.10
N LYS A 163 2.62 -21.54 41.94
CA LYS A 163 3.12 -20.23 41.48
C LYS A 163 4.37 -20.45 40.63
N LEU A 164 4.37 -19.91 39.41
CA LEU A 164 5.55 -19.91 38.55
C LEU A 164 6.42 -18.72 38.95
N SER A 165 7.49 -18.98 39.71
CA SER A 165 8.47 -17.97 40.13
C SER A 165 9.89 -18.40 39.76
N GLY A 166 10.63 -17.56 39.03
CA GLY A 166 11.98 -17.88 38.58
C GLY A 166 12.34 -17.22 37.27
N VAL A 167 13.44 -17.68 36.66
CA VAL A 167 13.95 -17.21 35.37
C VAL A 167 13.96 -18.37 34.39
N PHE A 168 13.17 -18.29 33.33
CA PHE A 168 12.92 -19.44 32.44
C PHE A 168 13.46 -19.18 31.05
N LYS A 169 13.93 -20.26 30.40
CA LYS A 169 14.39 -20.24 29.01
C LYS A 169 13.20 -20.20 28.06
N HIS A 170 13.27 -19.31 27.08
CA HIS A 170 12.28 -19.10 26.04
C HIS A 170 12.92 -19.25 24.66
N THR A 171 12.13 -19.63 23.68
CA THR A 171 12.52 -19.76 22.27
C THR A 171 11.60 -18.93 21.39
N LEU A 172 12.10 -18.53 20.23
CA LEU A 172 11.32 -17.83 19.21
C LEU A 172 10.57 -18.83 18.32
N LYS A 173 9.29 -18.58 18.04
CA LYS A 173 8.53 -19.33 17.01
C LYS A 173 8.88 -18.86 15.60
N THR A 174 9.22 -17.58 15.44
CA THR A 174 9.63 -16.98 14.17
C THR A 174 10.90 -16.17 14.33
N LYS A 175 11.90 -16.43 13.48
CA LYS A 175 13.18 -15.70 13.48
C LYS A 175 13.10 -14.34 12.79
N ARG A 176 11.97 -14.03 12.14
CA ARG A 176 11.80 -12.82 11.33
C ARG A 176 11.04 -11.68 12.03
N SER A 177 10.62 -11.87 13.29
CA SER A 177 9.88 -10.81 14.00
C SER A 177 10.78 -9.63 14.35
N MET A 178 10.37 -8.43 13.94
CA MET A 178 11.07 -7.17 14.27
C MET A 178 11.14 -6.88 15.77
N LEU A 179 10.17 -7.40 16.55
CA LEU A 179 10.14 -7.26 18.01
C LEU A 179 11.32 -7.99 18.68
N PHE A 180 11.77 -9.09 18.09
CA PHE A 180 12.86 -9.92 18.59
C PHE A 180 14.16 -9.75 17.79
N ARG A 181 14.29 -8.65 17.03
CA ARG A 181 15.51 -8.38 16.29
C ARG A 181 16.71 -8.26 17.22
N GLY A 182 17.77 -9.02 16.92
CA GLY A 182 19.00 -9.06 17.72
C GLY A 182 18.92 -9.94 18.96
N PHE A 183 17.82 -10.68 19.17
CA PHE A 183 17.76 -11.70 20.21
C PHE A 183 18.58 -12.93 19.80
N ASP A 184 19.10 -13.61 20.83
CA ASP A 184 19.55 -14.99 20.70
C ASP A 184 18.34 -15.91 20.44
N ASP A 185 18.58 -17.04 19.75
CA ASP A 185 17.54 -18.06 19.48
C ASP A 185 16.89 -18.58 20.77
N GLU A 186 17.66 -18.60 21.86
CA GLU A 186 17.20 -18.92 23.21
C GLU A 186 17.55 -17.77 24.18
N PHE A 187 16.59 -17.34 24.99
CA PHE A 187 16.80 -16.25 25.95
C PHE A 187 16.06 -16.51 27.25
N TYR A 188 16.42 -15.78 28.30
CA TYR A 188 15.90 -16.00 29.65
C TYR A 188 14.97 -14.86 30.08
N VAL A 189 13.86 -15.18 30.73
CA VAL A 189 12.89 -14.18 31.20
C VAL A 189 12.39 -14.53 32.62
N PRO A 190 12.36 -13.54 33.54
CA PRO A 190 11.70 -13.67 34.83
C PRO A 190 10.20 -13.90 34.71
N GLN A 191 9.67 -14.81 35.52
CA GLN A 191 8.24 -15.09 35.67
C GLN A 191 7.88 -14.98 37.16
N SER A 192 6.73 -14.37 37.45
CA SER A 192 6.12 -14.38 38.78
C SER A 192 4.59 -14.30 38.62
N ARG A 193 3.93 -15.46 38.52
CA ARG A 193 2.48 -15.52 38.27
C ARG A 193 1.85 -16.80 38.78
N ASN A 194 0.58 -16.71 39.18
CA ASN A 194 -0.24 -17.88 39.55
C ASN A 194 -1.14 -18.38 38.41
N THR A 195 -1.20 -17.65 37.29
CA THR A 195 -2.06 -17.98 36.15
C THR A 195 -1.30 -17.92 34.82
N THR A 196 -1.82 -18.61 33.81
CA THR A 196 -1.30 -18.64 32.44
C THR A 196 -2.44 -18.55 31.42
N VAL A 197 -2.10 -18.40 30.15
CA VAL A 197 -3.00 -18.60 29.00
C VAL A 197 -2.58 -19.85 28.23
N ASN A 198 -3.50 -20.50 27.53
CA ASN A 198 -3.17 -21.66 26.70
C ASN A 198 -2.70 -21.21 25.31
N ALA A 199 -1.69 -21.88 24.77
CA ALA A 199 -1.22 -21.61 23.42
C ALA A 199 -2.28 -21.93 22.36
N GLU A 200 -3.03 -23.02 22.55
CA GLU A 200 -4.08 -23.47 21.62
C GLU A 200 -5.22 -22.45 21.51
N ASP A 201 -5.63 -21.82 22.61
CA ASP A 201 -6.67 -20.77 22.58
C ASP A 201 -6.20 -19.56 21.75
N ILE A 202 -4.92 -19.20 21.83
CA ILE A 202 -4.34 -18.12 21.02
C ILE A 202 -4.21 -18.55 19.55
N GLU A 203 -3.71 -19.75 19.28
CA GLU A 203 -3.52 -20.26 17.91
C GLU A 203 -4.86 -20.42 17.16
N ASN A 204 -5.95 -20.66 17.88
CA ASN A 204 -7.31 -20.74 17.34
C ASN A 204 -8.02 -19.39 17.25
N THR A 205 -7.38 -18.29 17.66
CA THR A 205 -7.98 -16.95 17.64
C THR A 205 -7.39 -16.11 16.50
N PRO A 206 -8.19 -15.69 15.50
CA PRO A 206 -7.73 -14.83 14.42
C PRO A 206 -7.26 -13.45 14.91
N GLY A 207 -6.36 -12.82 14.18
CA GLY A 207 -5.92 -11.44 14.45
C GLY A 207 -4.77 -11.33 15.45
N ILE A 208 -4.23 -12.45 15.95
CA ILE A 208 -3.08 -12.50 16.86
C ILE A 208 -2.17 -13.69 16.56
N SER A 209 -0.90 -13.57 16.92
CA SER A 209 0.11 -14.63 16.73
C SER A 209 1.09 -14.75 17.90
N ILE A 210 1.46 -15.99 18.23
CA ILE A 210 2.48 -16.29 19.23
C ILE A 210 3.87 -16.11 18.62
N LEU A 211 4.67 -15.23 19.21
CA LEU A 211 6.04 -14.96 18.77
C LEU A 211 7.09 -15.76 19.55
N SER A 212 6.82 -16.07 20.83
CA SER A 212 7.76 -16.79 21.69
C SER A 212 7.06 -17.58 22.80
N THR A 213 7.61 -18.76 23.09
CA THR A 213 7.14 -19.69 24.11
C THR A 213 8.30 -20.22 24.95
N SER A 214 7.97 -20.90 26.05
CA SER A 214 8.87 -21.69 26.87
C SER A 214 8.23 -23.04 27.15
N GLU A 215 9.03 -24.09 27.11
CA GLU A 215 8.59 -25.42 27.55
C GLU A 215 8.16 -25.43 29.02
N ALA A 216 8.87 -24.68 29.88
CA ALA A 216 8.60 -24.64 31.32
C ALA A 216 7.61 -23.54 31.73
N ALA A 217 7.61 -22.41 31.03
CA ALA A 217 6.79 -21.25 31.39
C ALA A 217 5.55 -21.04 30.50
N GLY A 218 5.42 -21.73 29.37
CA GLY A 218 4.30 -21.58 28.43
C GLY A 218 4.45 -20.36 27.52
N VAL A 219 3.33 -19.74 27.13
CA VAL A 219 3.31 -18.59 26.23
C VAL A 219 4.02 -17.40 26.87
N PHE A 220 4.91 -16.75 26.14
CA PHE A 220 5.62 -15.54 26.59
C PHE A 220 5.20 -14.28 25.85
N CYS A 221 5.21 -14.29 24.51
CA CYS A 221 4.93 -13.11 23.72
C CYS A 221 3.90 -13.40 22.63
N VAL A 222 2.86 -12.58 22.59
CA VAL A 222 1.81 -12.57 21.57
C VAL A 222 1.72 -11.16 20.98
N LYS A 223 1.36 -11.05 19.71
CA LYS A 223 1.22 -9.78 18.99
C LYS A 223 -0.08 -9.80 18.16
N SER A 224 -0.77 -8.67 18.03
CA SER A 224 -1.87 -8.50 17.07
C SER A 224 -1.37 -8.37 15.63
N ASP A 225 -2.13 -8.83 14.65
CA ASP A 225 -1.71 -8.82 13.23
C ASP A 225 -1.49 -7.41 12.68
N ASN A 226 -2.18 -6.41 13.25
CA ASN A 226 -2.01 -5.00 12.94
C ASN A 226 -0.87 -4.31 13.72
N ASP A 227 -0.09 -5.05 14.50
CA ASP A 227 1.10 -4.57 15.23
C ASP A 227 0.84 -3.52 16.33
N ARG A 228 -0.44 -3.25 16.64
CA ARG A 228 -0.83 -2.25 17.65
C ARG A 228 -0.89 -2.79 19.08
N GLN A 229 -0.91 -4.11 19.27
CA GLN A 229 -1.00 -4.72 20.59
C GLN A 229 0.05 -5.79 20.78
N ILE A 230 0.85 -5.65 21.83
CA ILE A 230 1.88 -6.60 22.23
C ILE A 230 1.55 -7.08 23.64
N PHE A 231 1.58 -8.40 23.83
CA PHE A 231 1.24 -9.04 25.08
C PHE A 231 2.43 -9.87 25.55
N VAL A 232 3.06 -9.43 26.63
CA VAL A 232 4.23 -10.07 27.22
C VAL A 232 3.84 -10.61 28.59
N THR A 233 3.73 -11.92 28.73
CA THR A 233 3.18 -12.53 29.94
C THR A 233 4.23 -12.68 31.06
N GLY A 234 5.51 -12.38 30.79
CA GLY A 234 6.62 -12.37 31.76
C GLY A 234 7.17 -10.97 32.06
N HIS A 235 8.25 -10.92 32.83
CA HIS A 235 8.79 -9.67 33.39
C HIS A 235 10.22 -9.39 32.96
N THR A 236 10.40 -8.88 31.75
CA THR A 236 11.73 -8.54 31.23
C THR A 236 12.33 -7.26 31.85
N GLU A 237 11.49 -6.43 32.47
CA GLU A 237 11.81 -5.19 33.15
C GLU A 237 12.34 -5.38 34.58
N TYR A 238 12.15 -6.55 35.18
CA TYR A 238 12.47 -6.80 36.58
C TYR A 238 13.95 -6.54 36.90
N ASP A 239 14.18 -5.86 38.03
CA ASP A 239 15.51 -5.70 38.60
C ASP A 239 16.03 -7.01 39.19
N TRP A 240 17.35 -7.06 39.35
CA TRP A 240 18.07 -8.25 39.82
C TRP A 240 17.58 -8.79 41.15
N ASN A 241 16.97 -7.97 42.02
CA ASN A 241 16.48 -8.34 43.36
C ASN A 241 14.95 -8.38 43.46
N THR A 242 14.19 -8.24 42.37
CA THR A 242 12.73 -8.19 42.44
C THR A 242 12.14 -9.50 42.95
N LEU A 243 12.50 -10.62 42.33
CA LEU A 243 12.09 -11.95 42.80
C LEU A 243 12.65 -12.28 44.19
N LEU A 244 13.84 -11.78 44.53
CA LEU A 244 14.40 -11.90 45.89
C LEU A 244 13.51 -11.20 46.93
N LYS A 245 13.10 -9.95 46.67
CA LYS A 245 12.21 -9.20 47.56
C LYS A 245 10.88 -9.91 47.73
N GLU A 246 10.29 -10.43 46.65
CA GLU A 246 9.06 -11.23 46.71
C GLU A 246 9.25 -12.49 47.55
N TYR A 247 10.32 -13.26 47.30
CA TYR A 247 10.65 -14.48 48.03
C TYR A 247 10.84 -14.24 49.53
N VAL A 248 11.63 -13.22 49.89
CA VAL A 248 11.89 -12.87 51.30
C VAL A 248 10.61 -12.40 51.97
N ARG A 249 9.83 -11.53 51.33
CA ARG A 249 8.53 -11.08 51.86
C ARG A 249 7.61 -12.26 52.17
N ASP A 250 7.48 -13.20 51.24
CA ASP A 250 6.58 -14.34 51.39
C ASP A 250 7.10 -15.34 52.45
N LYS A 251 8.43 -15.48 52.56
CA LYS A 251 9.10 -16.27 53.62
C LYS A 251 8.88 -15.66 54.99
N ASP A 252 9.06 -14.36 55.13
CA ASP A 252 8.86 -13.61 56.38
C ASP A 252 7.39 -13.57 56.80
N ALA A 253 6.46 -13.60 55.82
CA ALA A 253 5.03 -13.76 56.05
C ALA A 253 4.61 -15.21 56.43
N GLY A 254 5.55 -16.15 56.47
CA GLY A 254 5.29 -17.55 56.83
C GLY A 254 4.59 -18.38 55.75
N LEU A 255 4.59 -17.91 54.49
CA LEU A 255 3.90 -18.58 53.38
C LEU A 255 4.69 -19.76 52.79
N ASN A 256 5.90 -20.03 53.29
CA ASN A 256 6.81 -21.08 52.82
C ASN A 256 6.95 -21.13 51.28
N PRO A 257 7.32 -20.01 50.63
CA PRO A 257 7.45 -19.98 49.18
C PRO A 257 8.56 -20.90 48.69
N GLU A 258 8.38 -21.48 47.49
CA GLU A 258 9.49 -22.12 46.79
C GLU A 258 10.55 -21.09 46.39
N LYS A 259 11.81 -21.52 46.34
CA LYS A 259 12.89 -20.68 45.82
C LYS A 259 12.64 -20.41 44.34
N PRO A 260 12.77 -19.16 43.86
CA PRO A 260 12.64 -18.85 42.44
C PRO A 260 13.60 -19.70 41.60
N ALA A 261 13.06 -20.43 40.63
CA ALA A 261 13.82 -21.36 39.80
C ALA A 261 14.87 -20.64 38.94
N ASN A 262 16.06 -21.24 38.80
CA ASN A 262 17.17 -20.73 37.97
C ASN A 262 17.63 -19.29 38.28
N TYR A 263 17.32 -18.78 39.48
CA TYR A 263 17.59 -17.40 39.86
C TYR A 263 18.86 -17.26 40.71
N PHE A 264 19.04 -18.18 41.67
CA PHE A 264 20.22 -18.24 42.54
C PHE A 264 21.30 -19.17 41.98
N PRO A 265 22.59 -18.82 42.09
CA PRO A 265 23.69 -19.71 41.69
C PRO A 265 23.68 -21.03 42.46
N GLY A 266 23.36 -22.13 41.76
CA GLY A 266 23.25 -23.46 42.36
C GLY A 266 22.07 -23.61 43.34
N ASP A 267 20.99 -22.85 43.11
CA ASP A 267 19.76 -22.85 43.93
C ASP A 267 20.00 -22.54 45.43
N ASP A 268 21.02 -21.73 45.71
CA ASP A 268 21.45 -21.31 47.05
C ASP A 268 20.96 -19.87 47.33
N ASP A 269 19.90 -19.73 48.13
CA ASP A 269 19.26 -18.45 48.45
C ASP A 269 20.11 -17.53 49.36
N THR A 270 21.30 -18.00 49.79
CA THR A 270 22.30 -17.16 50.47
C THR A 270 23.18 -16.38 49.50
N LYS A 271 23.17 -16.74 48.21
CA LYS A 271 24.00 -16.10 47.18
C LYS A 271 23.23 -15.00 46.44
N THR A 272 23.96 -14.04 45.90
CA THR A 272 23.37 -12.98 45.06
C THR A 272 22.85 -13.58 43.74
N PRO A 273 21.62 -13.24 43.30
CA PRO A 273 21.07 -13.68 42.02
C PRO A 273 21.92 -13.27 40.81
N ILE A 274 21.94 -14.10 39.76
CA ILE A 274 22.60 -13.77 38.50
C ILE A 274 21.57 -13.29 37.48
N VAL A 275 21.79 -12.09 36.94
CA VAL A 275 20.92 -11.52 35.91
C VAL A 275 21.27 -12.08 34.54
N ARG A 276 20.33 -12.79 33.92
CA ARG A 276 20.46 -13.40 32.57
C ARG A 276 19.52 -12.83 31.51
N TRP A 277 18.66 -11.87 31.89
CA TRP A 277 17.58 -11.36 31.04
C TRP A 277 17.73 -9.90 30.65
N ARG A 278 18.69 -9.16 31.23
CA ARG A 278 18.80 -7.70 31.05
C ARG A 278 19.02 -7.29 29.59
N SER A 279 19.84 -8.04 28.85
CA SER A 279 20.06 -7.80 27.42
C SER A 279 18.77 -7.98 26.62
N SER A 280 18.09 -9.11 26.81
CA SER A 280 16.83 -9.44 26.14
C SER A 280 15.73 -8.43 26.49
N GLY A 281 15.60 -8.02 27.75
CA GLY A 281 14.66 -6.99 28.16
C GLY A 281 14.95 -5.64 27.51
N SER A 282 16.20 -5.18 27.56
CA SER A 282 16.58 -3.93 26.89
C SER A 282 16.31 -3.95 25.40
N LEU A 283 16.59 -5.08 24.72
CA LEU A 283 16.30 -5.25 23.30
C LEU A 283 14.80 -5.26 23.01
N LEU A 284 13.99 -5.93 23.85
CA LEU A 284 12.54 -6.00 23.67
C LEU A 284 11.90 -4.62 23.65
N PHE A 285 12.18 -3.82 24.68
CA PHE A 285 11.64 -2.47 24.80
C PHE A 285 12.20 -1.54 23.72
N SER A 286 13.49 -1.68 23.37
CA SER A 286 14.10 -0.89 22.29
C SER A 286 13.49 -1.21 20.93
N ASN A 287 13.23 -2.49 20.65
CA ASN A 287 12.61 -2.92 19.40
C ASN A 287 11.14 -2.49 19.33
N TRP A 288 10.40 -2.61 20.43
CA TRP A 288 9.04 -2.08 20.53
C TRP A 288 9.02 -0.58 20.24
N LEU A 289 9.78 0.21 21.00
CA LEU A 289 9.86 1.66 20.81
C LEU A 289 10.30 2.05 19.39
N ASN A 290 11.22 1.31 18.79
CA ASN A 290 11.73 1.68 17.48
C ASN A 290 10.77 1.31 16.34
N TYR A 291 10.31 0.05 16.28
CA TYR A 291 9.59 -0.47 15.11
C TYR A 291 8.07 -0.36 15.24
N PHE A 292 7.55 -0.37 16.47
CA PHE A 292 6.11 -0.40 16.74
C PHE A 292 5.59 0.93 17.28
N VAL A 293 6.49 1.85 17.66
CA VAL A 293 6.15 3.22 18.06
C VAL A 293 6.79 4.23 17.12
N TYR A 294 8.09 4.47 17.21
CA TYR A 294 8.79 5.56 16.51
C TYR A 294 8.63 5.53 14.99
N GLN A 295 8.81 4.36 14.36
CA GLN A 295 8.79 4.27 12.89
C GLN A 295 7.38 4.19 12.30
N SER A 296 6.39 3.75 13.07
CA SER A 296 5.03 3.50 12.59
C SER A 296 4.06 4.61 12.98
N THR A 297 4.28 5.32 14.10
CA THR A 297 3.37 6.37 14.58
C THR A 297 3.28 7.54 13.59
N PRO A 298 2.08 8.09 13.34
CA PRO A 298 1.93 9.37 12.64
C PRO A 298 2.61 10.53 13.36
N TYR A 299 3.20 11.43 12.56
CA TYR A 299 3.78 12.67 13.09
C TYR A 299 2.69 13.49 13.81
N ASP A 300 1.54 13.70 13.15
CA ASP A 300 0.33 14.17 13.81
C ASP A 300 -0.40 13.00 14.48
N ILE A 301 -0.17 12.90 15.78
CA ILE A 301 -0.66 11.84 16.65
C ILE A 301 -2.20 11.77 16.71
N LYS A 302 -2.90 12.85 16.35
CA LYS A 302 -4.36 12.84 16.33
C LYS A 302 -4.92 11.96 15.22
N LEU A 303 -4.11 11.53 14.25
CA LEU A 303 -4.56 10.71 13.12
C LEU A 303 -4.72 9.21 13.46
N ILE A 304 -4.38 8.77 14.67
CA ILE A 304 -4.45 7.36 15.12
C ILE A 304 -5.86 6.75 14.90
N HIS A 305 -6.94 7.53 15.03
CA HIS A 305 -8.33 7.05 14.87
C HIS A 305 -8.76 6.85 13.41
N ASN A 306 -8.01 7.37 12.44
CA ASN A 306 -8.35 7.29 11.00
C ASN A 306 -7.60 6.15 10.29
N GLU A 307 -6.92 5.28 11.03
CA GLU A 307 -6.02 4.28 10.45
C GLU A 307 -6.72 3.03 9.90
N ASP A 308 -7.96 2.74 10.30
CA ASP A 308 -8.84 1.76 9.60
C ASP A 308 -9.20 2.23 8.16
N LEU A 309 -8.80 3.45 7.79
CA LEU A 309 -8.88 4.00 6.43
C LEU A 309 -7.54 4.61 6.00
N ALA A 310 -6.45 3.86 6.09
CA ALA A 310 -5.16 4.11 5.40
C ALA A 310 -4.76 5.59 5.18
N PRO A 311 -3.84 6.15 5.99
CA PRO A 311 -3.07 7.29 5.54
C PRO A 311 -1.58 7.27 5.99
N VAL A 312 -0.82 6.21 5.70
CA VAL A 312 0.66 6.28 5.88
C VAL A 312 1.31 7.24 4.86
N LEU A 313 0.65 7.56 3.74
CA LEU A 313 1.18 8.47 2.71
C LEU A 313 0.38 9.74 2.45
N ARG A 314 -0.81 9.93 3.05
CA ARG A 314 -1.70 11.03 2.62
C ARG A 314 -1.27 12.43 3.08
N ASN A 315 -0.43 12.54 4.11
CA ASN A 315 0.01 13.83 4.68
C ASN A 315 1.52 13.92 5.03
N ARG A 316 2.35 13.00 4.53
CA ARG A 316 3.81 12.95 4.86
C ARG A 316 4.74 13.23 3.66
N SER A 317 4.21 13.53 2.48
CA SER A 317 5.05 13.92 1.35
C SER A 317 5.50 15.37 1.51
N GLU A 318 6.81 15.61 1.52
CA GLU A 318 7.35 16.97 1.45
C GLU A 318 7.31 17.47 0.00
N LEU A 319 7.31 16.54 -0.95
CA LEU A 319 7.22 16.81 -2.38
C LEU A 319 6.26 15.87 -3.09
N THR A 320 5.21 16.45 -3.68
CA THR A 320 4.18 15.75 -4.44
C THR A 320 4.10 16.33 -5.85
N VAL A 321 4.04 15.46 -6.84
CA VAL A 321 3.65 15.82 -8.20
C VAL A 321 2.19 15.49 -8.38
N ALA A 322 1.39 16.47 -8.82
CA ALA A 322 -0.04 16.28 -9.04
C ALA A 322 -0.35 16.38 -10.54
N LYS A 323 -0.89 15.32 -11.13
CA LYS A 323 -1.39 15.34 -12.50
C LYS A 323 -2.91 15.40 -12.51
N PHE A 324 -3.49 16.31 -13.30
CA PHE A 324 -4.93 16.42 -13.50
C PHE A 324 -5.32 15.98 -14.92
N GLY A 325 -6.18 14.95 -15.01
CA GLY A 325 -6.75 14.50 -16.28
C GLY A 325 -7.77 15.48 -16.87
N GLY A 326 -8.10 15.31 -18.15
CA GLY A 326 -8.98 16.25 -18.86
C GLY A 326 -10.39 16.37 -18.27
N SER A 327 -10.95 15.29 -17.71
CA SER A 327 -12.23 15.36 -17.00
C SER A 327 -12.17 16.28 -15.78
N SER A 328 -11.04 16.31 -15.06
CA SER A 328 -10.78 17.22 -13.93
C SER A 328 -10.61 18.69 -14.36
N LEU A 329 -10.52 18.99 -15.66
CA LEU A 329 -10.24 20.32 -16.21
C LEU A 329 -11.29 20.75 -17.25
N ALA A 330 -12.42 20.04 -17.32
CA ALA A 330 -13.40 20.22 -18.40
C ALA A 330 -14.19 21.55 -18.32
N THR A 331 -14.26 22.19 -17.15
CA THR A 331 -14.97 23.48 -16.94
C THR A 331 -14.15 24.40 -16.05
N ALA A 332 -14.48 25.70 -16.04
CA ALA A 332 -13.85 26.68 -15.15
C ALA A 332 -14.03 26.30 -13.66
N GLU A 333 -15.19 25.78 -13.28
CA GLU A 333 -15.43 25.27 -11.92
C GLU A 333 -14.48 24.11 -11.57
N ARG A 334 -14.31 23.14 -12.49
CA ARG A 334 -13.41 22.00 -12.26
C ARG A 334 -11.94 22.44 -12.19
N ILE A 335 -11.52 23.39 -13.01
CA ILE A 335 -10.19 24.00 -12.93
C ILE A 335 -10.01 24.72 -11.57
N ARG A 336 -10.99 25.47 -11.10
CA ARG A 336 -10.97 26.09 -9.76
C ARG A 336 -10.84 25.04 -8.65
N ASN A 337 -11.60 23.94 -8.73
CA ASN A 337 -11.52 22.84 -7.78
C ASN A 337 -10.15 22.16 -7.80
N ALA A 338 -9.59 21.89 -9.00
CA ALA A 338 -8.24 21.36 -9.14
C ALA A 338 -7.18 22.30 -8.55
N ALA A 339 -7.31 23.62 -8.78
CA ALA A 339 -6.42 24.62 -8.22
C ALA A 339 -6.53 24.65 -6.68
N GLU A 340 -7.73 24.53 -6.13
CA GLU A 340 -7.94 24.47 -4.69
C GLU A 340 -7.37 23.20 -4.06
N ILE A 341 -7.55 22.04 -4.71
CA ILE A 341 -6.87 20.79 -4.33
C ILE A 341 -5.37 21.03 -4.24
N VAL A 342 -4.73 21.66 -5.24
CA VAL A 342 -3.30 21.96 -5.16
C VAL A 342 -2.97 22.85 -3.96
N ARG A 343 -3.73 23.93 -3.71
CA ARG A 343 -3.48 24.87 -2.60
C ARG A 343 -3.62 24.24 -1.21
N GLN A 344 -4.50 23.26 -1.06
CA GLN A 344 -4.74 22.57 0.22
C GLN A 344 -3.51 21.79 0.73
N ASN A 345 -2.57 21.42 -0.14
CA ASN A 345 -1.34 20.74 0.25
C ASN A 345 -0.12 21.41 -0.37
N LYS A 346 0.69 22.10 0.47
CA LYS A 346 1.90 22.81 0.05
C LYS A 346 2.98 21.92 -0.57
N ALA A 347 2.90 20.59 -0.38
CA ALA A 347 3.80 19.64 -1.03
C ALA A 347 3.55 19.51 -2.54
N ARG A 348 2.37 19.90 -3.05
CA ARG A 348 1.99 19.85 -4.47
C ARG A 348 2.67 20.96 -5.26
N LYS A 349 3.99 20.87 -5.40
CA LYS A 349 4.83 21.89 -6.04
C LYS A 349 4.79 21.83 -7.57
N TYR A 350 4.67 20.63 -8.12
CA TYR A 350 4.74 20.41 -9.57
C TYR A 350 3.42 19.85 -10.07
N VAL A 351 2.79 20.58 -10.98
CA VAL A 351 1.47 20.25 -11.50
C VAL A 351 1.58 19.93 -12.99
N VAL A 352 1.01 18.81 -13.42
CA VAL A 352 0.90 18.43 -14.83
C VAL A 352 -0.56 18.42 -15.23
N VAL A 353 -0.90 19.01 -16.36
CA VAL A 353 -2.30 19.07 -16.82
C VAL A 353 -2.50 18.49 -18.21
N SER A 354 -3.67 17.89 -18.41
CA SER A 354 -4.18 17.50 -19.73
C SER A 354 -4.99 18.62 -20.38
N ALA A 355 -5.31 18.49 -21.68
CA ALA A 355 -6.31 19.33 -22.32
C ALA A 355 -7.70 19.15 -21.68
N PRO A 356 -8.59 20.16 -21.76
CA PRO A 356 -9.95 20.07 -21.24
C PRO A 356 -10.72 18.89 -21.85
N GLY A 357 -11.34 18.11 -20.98
CA GLY A 357 -12.25 17.03 -21.34
C GLY A 357 -13.59 17.54 -21.85
N VAL A 358 -14.52 16.62 -22.11
CA VAL A 358 -15.87 16.95 -22.57
C VAL A 358 -16.75 17.32 -21.37
N HIS A 359 -17.59 18.36 -21.49
CA HIS A 359 -18.62 18.65 -20.49
C HIS A 359 -19.95 19.07 -21.11
N GLY A 360 -21.05 18.91 -20.35
CA GLY A 360 -22.37 19.38 -20.76
C GLY A 360 -22.85 18.77 -22.09
N GLY A 361 -23.31 19.62 -23.01
CA GLY A 361 -23.81 19.22 -24.33
C GLY A 361 -22.72 18.97 -25.39
N GLU A 362 -21.44 19.09 -25.03
CA GLU A 362 -20.33 18.81 -25.93
C GLU A 362 -20.23 17.32 -26.27
N LYS A 363 -19.78 17.01 -27.49
CA LYS A 363 -19.65 15.63 -27.97
C LYS A 363 -18.20 15.17 -28.22
N VAL A 364 -17.26 16.11 -28.28
CA VAL A 364 -15.89 15.89 -28.77
C VAL A 364 -14.93 16.65 -27.86
N LYS A 365 -13.80 16.04 -27.49
CA LYS A 365 -12.73 16.68 -26.69
C LYS A 365 -12.01 17.74 -27.51
N VAL A 366 -11.34 18.67 -26.83
CA VAL A 366 -10.52 19.70 -27.51
C VAL A 366 -9.42 19.06 -28.35
N THR A 367 -8.71 18.06 -27.82
CA THR A 367 -7.65 17.35 -28.56
C THR A 367 -8.19 16.68 -29.82
N ASP A 368 -9.36 16.03 -29.75
CA ASP A 368 -10.00 15.37 -30.89
C ASP A 368 -10.47 16.38 -31.95
N LEU A 369 -10.89 17.58 -31.55
CA LEU A 369 -11.19 18.69 -32.47
C LEU A 369 -9.95 19.12 -33.24
N LEU A 370 -8.81 19.26 -32.54
CA LEU A 370 -7.53 19.66 -33.15
C LEU A 370 -6.96 18.57 -34.05
N ILE A 371 -7.07 17.29 -33.66
CA ILE A 371 -6.74 16.14 -34.52
C ILE A 371 -7.59 16.18 -35.80
N SER A 372 -8.91 16.31 -35.64
CA SER A 372 -9.85 16.37 -36.76
C SER A 372 -9.62 17.58 -37.67
N ALA A 373 -9.10 18.69 -37.12
CA ALA A 373 -8.76 19.89 -37.90
C ALA A 373 -7.53 19.65 -38.78
N HIS A 374 -6.53 18.91 -38.28
CA HIS A 374 -5.38 18.52 -39.07
C HIS A 374 -5.73 17.51 -40.19
N GLU A 375 -6.52 16.48 -39.85
CA GLU A 375 -6.86 15.38 -40.77
C GLU A 375 -7.87 15.80 -41.86
N GLY A 376 -8.82 16.69 -41.53
CA GLY A 376 -9.82 17.18 -42.48
C GLY A 376 -9.43 18.56 -43.02
N GLN A 377 -8.96 18.63 -44.27
CA GLN A 377 -8.70 19.92 -44.94
C GLN A 377 -9.96 20.80 -45.06
N SER A 378 -11.16 20.20 -45.14
CA SER A 378 -12.43 20.90 -45.04
C SER A 378 -12.84 21.07 -43.57
N GLY A 379 -13.09 22.32 -43.15
CA GLY A 379 -13.52 22.66 -41.79
C GLY A 379 -12.40 22.87 -40.77
N PHE A 380 -11.14 23.05 -41.19
CA PHE A 380 -10.04 23.45 -40.30
C PHE A 380 -10.40 24.70 -39.49
N ALA A 381 -10.82 25.78 -40.17
CA ALA A 381 -11.18 27.04 -39.55
C ALA A 381 -12.30 26.86 -38.50
N ASP A 382 -13.37 26.15 -38.84
CA ASP A 382 -14.52 25.93 -37.94
C ASP A 382 -14.12 25.14 -36.68
N LYS A 383 -13.29 24.10 -36.82
CA LYS A 383 -12.84 23.26 -35.69
C LYS A 383 -11.87 24.00 -34.78
N VAL A 384 -10.93 24.75 -35.37
CA VAL A 384 -9.99 25.59 -34.60
C VAL A 384 -10.74 26.72 -33.91
N GLU A 385 -11.72 27.33 -34.56
CA GLU A 385 -12.55 28.37 -33.95
C GLU A 385 -13.43 27.83 -32.83
N LEU A 386 -13.91 26.59 -32.94
CA LEU A 386 -14.61 25.92 -31.85
C LEU A 386 -13.69 25.67 -30.65
N ALA A 387 -12.45 25.22 -30.88
CA ALA A 387 -11.45 25.06 -29.81
C ALA A 387 -11.10 26.41 -29.17
N ARG A 388 -10.91 27.46 -29.99
CA ARG A 388 -10.69 28.85 -29.56
C ARG A 388 -11.82 29.33 -28.67
N THR A 389 -13.06 29.15 -29.11
CA THR A 389 -14.27 29.55 -28.36
C THR A 389 -14.34 28.87 -27.00
N ARG A 390 -14.03 27.56 -26.92
CA ARG A 390 -14.01 26.85 -25.63
C ARG A 390 -13.00 27.42 -24.66
N PHE A 391 -11.77 27.69 -25.11
CA PHE A 391 -10.77 28.32 -24.25
C PHE A 391 -11.12 29.76 -23.88
N LYS A 392 -11.77 30.54 -24.76
CA LYS A 392 -12.29 31.87 -24.44
C LYS A 392 -13.34 31.82 -23.34
N THR A 393 -14.27 30.87 -23.42
CA THR A 393 -15.27 30.66 -22.37
C THR A 393 -14.60 30.28 -21.05
N LEU A 394 -13.63 29.35 -21.07
CA LEU A 394 -12.88 28.98 -19.86
C LEU A 394 -12.14 30.18 -19.27
N ALA A 395 -11.40 30.94 -20.08
CA ALA A 395 -10.65 32.12 -19.64
C ALA A 395 -11.58 33.17 -19.04
N LEU A 396 -12.73 33.43 -19.67
CA LEU A 396 -13.74 34.37 -19.19
C LEU A 396 -14.33 33.92 -17.84
N GLU A 397 -14.73 32.66 -17.71
CA GLU A 397 -15.32 32.11 -16.47
C GLU A 397 -14.31 31.92 -15.33
N LEU A 398 -13.02 31.95 -15.64
CA LEU A 398 -11.90 31.92 -14.70
C LEU A 398 -11.40 33.33 -14.32
N ASP A 399 -11.98 34.39 -14.88
CA ASP A 399 -11.49 35.77 -14.76
C ASP A 399 -10.01 35.94 -15.18
N SER A 400 -9.57 35.14 -16.15
CA SER A 400 -8.20 35.09 -16.68
C SER A 400 -7.85 36.36 -17.47
N GLN A 401 -6.59 36.81 -17.35
CA GLN A 401 -6.06 37.92 -18.16
C GLN A 401 -5.39 37.44 -19.46
N ILE A 402 -5.38 36.13 -19.71
CA ILE A 402 -4.73 35.53 -20.88
C ILE A 402 -5.54 35.86 -22.14
N ASN A 403 -4.88 36.47 -23.13
CA ASN A 403 -5.48 36.79 -24.42
C ASN A 403 -5.54 35.55 -25.33
N ILE A 404 -6.62 34.78 -25.20
CA ILE A 404 -6.84 33.55 -25.97
C ILE A 404 -6.85 33.82 -27.48
N ASP A 405 -7.39 34.96 -27.93
CA ASP A 405 -7.44 35.27 -29.36
C ASP A 405 -6.04 35.41 -29.97
N GLU A 406 -5.18 36.18 -29.30
CA GLU A 406 -3.80 36.40 -29.73
C GLU A 406 -2.99 35.09 -29.72
N ILE A 407 -3.18 34.23 -28.71
CA ILE A 407 -2.49 32.94 -28.65
C ILE A 407 -2.92 32.04 -29.80
N PHE A 408 -4.22 31.95 -30.11
CA PHE A 408 -4.69 31.14 -31.23
C PHE A 408 -4.23 31.70 -32.59
N ASP A 409 -4.14 33.03 -32.74
CA ASP A 409 -3.61 33.64 -33.95
C ASP A 409 -2.14 33.25 -34.17
N ASN A 410 -1.32 33.31 -33.11
CA ASN A 410 0.07 32.85 -33.12
C ASN A 410 0.18 31.34 -33.37
N ILE A 411 -0.72 30.52 -32.81
CA ILE A 411 -0.77 29.07 -33.06
C ILE A 411 -1.03 28.80 -34.54
N ILE A 412 -1.99 29.49 -35.15
CA ILE A 412 -2.32 29.31 -36.57
C ILE A 412 -1.14 29.75 -37.45
N GLU A 413 -0.54 30.91 -37.18
CA GLU A 413 0.63 31.39 -37.94
C GLU A 413 1.81 30.41 -37.84
N THR A 414 2.11 29.92 -36.64
CA THR A 414 3.17 28.93 -36.40
C THR A 414 2.86 27.58 -37.06
N TYR A 415 1.61 27.13 -37.00
CA TYR A 415 1.18 25.89 -37.64
C TYR A 415 1.34 25.98 -39.17
N GLU A 416 0.92 27.08 -39.79
CA GLU A 416 1.04 27.30 -41.22
C GLU A 416 2.51 27.41 -41.68
N SER A 417 3.32 28.17 -40.94
CA SER A 417 4.74 28.37 -41.25
C SER A 417 5.61 27.13 -40.98
N ASN A 418 5.24 26.27 -40.03
CA ASN A 418 5.97 25.04 -39.69
C ASN A 418 5.46 23.81 -40.49
N GLY A 419 4.91 24.04 -41.68
CA GLY A 419 4.50 22.96 -42.59
C GLY A 419 3.33 22.12 -42.09
N ARG A 420 2.42 22.72 -41.29
CA ARG A 420 1.19 22.10 -40.80
C ARG A 420 1.39 20.79 -40.05
N ARG A 421 2.39 20.75 -39.16
CA ARG A 421 2.70 19.56 -38.36
C ARG A 421 1.56 19.21 -37.40
N ARG A 422 1.14 17.95 -37.45
CA ARG A 422 0.11 17.37 -36.58
C ARG A 422 0.40 17.60 -35.10
N ASP A 423 1.57 17.14 -34.65
CA ASP A 423 2.02 17.15 -33.25
C ASP A 423 2.01 18.55 -32.64
N TYR A 424 2.40 19.56 -33.42
CA TYR A 424 2.32 20.95 -33.00
C TYR A 424 0.87 21.35 -32.69
N LEU A 425 -0.06 21.14 -33.63
CA LEU A 425 -1.45 21.58 -33.46
C LEU A 425 -2.14 20.86 -32.29
N ILE A 426 -1.98 19.54 -32.19
CA ILE A 426 -2.71 18.74 -31.19
C ILE A 426 -2.20 18.99 -29.75
N SER A 427 -0.93 19.35 -29.58
CA SER A 427 -0.34 19.68 -28.27
C SER A 427 -0.88 20.98 -27.65
N ARG A 428 -1.52 21.85 -28.46
CA ARG A 428 -1.93 23.18 -28.01
C ARG A 428 -3.06 23.16 -26.98
N GLY A 429 -3.83 22.07 -26.93
CA GLY A 429 -4.84 21.88 -25.88
C GLY A 429 -4.23 21.84 -24.49
N GLU A 430 -3.20 21.02 -24.29
CA GLU A 430 -2.44 20.93 -23.03
C GLU A 430 -1.68 22.23 -22.74
N PHE A 431 -1.06 22.83 -23.76
CA PHE A 431 -0.34 24.10 -23.63
C PHE A 431 -1.20 25.21 -23.01
N LEU A 432 -2.38 25.47 -23.59
CA LEU A 432 -3.31 26.50 -23.10
C LEU A 432 -3.91 26.14 -21.74
N SER A 433 -4.22 24.86 -21.51
CA SER A 433 -4.70 24.37 -20.21
C SER A 433 -3.70 24.64 -19.10
N ALA A 434 -2.41 24.41 -19.36
CA ALA A 434 -1.32 24.66 -18.42
C ALA A 434 -1.13 26.15 -18.12
N GLN A 435 -1.25 27.03 -19.12
CA GLN A 435 -1.18 28.47 -18.90
C GLN A 435 -2.34 28.98 -18.02
N LEU A 436 -3.57 28.55 -18.30
CA LEU A 436 -4.73 28.89 -17.46
C LEU A 436 -4.57 28.38 -16.02
N MET A 437 -4.14 27.12 -15.86
CA MET A 437 -3.91 26.54 -14.53
C MET A 437 -2.77 27.24 -13.77
N ALA A 438 -1.70 27.63 -14.47
CA ALA A 438 -0.59 28.39 -13.88
C ALA A 438 -1.04 29.76 -13.34
N GLU A 439 -1.82 30.51 -14.12
CA GLU A 439 -2.38 31.79 -13.69
C GLU A 439 -3.31 31.61 -12.48
N GLN A 440 -4.21 30.61 -12.54
CA GLN A 440 -5.11 30.32 -11.42
C GLN A 440 -4.34 29.97 -10.14
N LEU A 441 -3.26 29.18 -10.23
CA LEU A 441 -2.44 28.82 -9.07
C LEU A 441 -1.50 29.93 -8.61
N GLY A 442 -1.16 30.88 -9.48
CA GLY A 442 -0.02 31.77 -9.29
C GLY A 442 1.32 31.02 -9.33
N TYR A 443 1.38 29.92 -10.09
CA TYR A 443 2.59 29.11 -10.28
C TYR A 443 3.25 29.49 -11.61
N GLU A 444 4.52 29.16 -11.77
CA GLU A 444 5.23 29.43 -13.02
C GLU A 444 4.83 28.42 -14.10
N PHE A 445 4.49 28.91 -15.28
CA PHE A 445 4.26 28.07 -16.45
C PHE A 445 5.59 27.72 -17.11
N VAL A 446 5.81 26.44 -17.37
CA VAL A 446 6.96 25.94 -18.13
C VAL A 446 6.47 25.05 -19.26
N ASP A 447 6.85 25.35 -20.50
CA ASP A 447 6.49 24.52 -21.65
C ASP A 447 7.24 23.18 -21.59
N ALA A 448 6.53 22.08 -21.84
CA ALA A 448 7.13 20.75 -21.88
C ALA A 448 8.14 20.60 -23.02
N ALA A 449 8.01 21.39 -24.10
CA ALA A 449 8.97 21.42 -25.20
C ALA A 449 10.39 21.79 -24.76
N ASP A 450 10.54 22.57 -23.68
CA ASP A 450 11.85 23.03 -23.21
C ASP A 450 12.59 21.98 -22.37
N VAL A 451 11.86 20.97 -21.86
CA VAL A 451 12.40 20.03 -20.86
C VAL A 451 12.23 18.55 -21.20
N ILE A 452 11.24 18.18 -22.01
CA ILE A 452 11.02 16.81 -22.47
C ILE A 452 11.56 16.67 -23.88
N LEU A 453 12.54 15.78 -24.05
CA LEU A 453 13.26 15.61 -25.31
C LEU A 453 13.01 14.24 -25.95
N PHE A 454 12.89 14.24 -27.26
CA PHE A 454 12.74 13.06 -28.10
C PHE A 454 13.90 12.96 -29.12
N ASP A 455 14.18 11.74 -29.56
CA ASP A 455 15.08 11.49 -30.68
C ASP A 455 14.37 11.58 -32.04
N GLU A 456 15.11 11.36 -33.12
CA GLU A 456 14.59 11.43 -34.49
C GLU A 456 13.56 10.34 -34.82
N SER A 457 13.53 9.25 -34.04
CA SER A 457 12.56 8.17 -34.18
C SER A 457 11.27 8.42 -33.40
N GLY A 458 11.24 9.47 -32.57
CA GLY A 458 10.11 9.79 -31.68
C GLY A 458 10.18 9.06 -30.34
N GLU A 459 11.32 8.46 -29.98
CA GLU A 459 11.52 7.86 -28.67
C GLU A 459 12.00 8.90 -27.64
N LEU A 460 11.55 8.74 -26.39
CA LEU A 460 11.89 9.64 -25.29
C LEU A 460 13.38 9.52 -24.92
N LEU A 461 14.10 10.63 -24.99
CA LEU A 461 15.47 10.78 -24.49
C LEU A 461 15.45 10.91 -22.97
N THR A 462 15.36 9.75 -22.30
CA THR A 462 15.07 9.65 -20.86
C THR A 462 16.12 10.35 -20.00
N ASP A 463 17.41 10.20 -20.32
CA ASP A 463 18.49 10.78 -19.52
C ASP A 463 18.62 12.29 -19.70
N GLU A 464 18.57 12.80 -20.94
CA GLU A 464 18.58 14.25 -21.19
C GLU A 464 17.33 14.93 -20.61
N THR A 465 16.16 14.34 -20.79
CA THR A 465 14.90 14.85 -20.20
C THR A 465 14.99 14.93 -18.67
N ARG A 466 15.52 13.88 -18.03
CA ARG A 466 15.72 13.86 -16.58
C ARG A 466 16.68 14.96 -16.12
N GLN A 467 17.76 15.20 -16.84
CA GLN A 467 18.72 16.27 -16.52
C GLN A 467 18.09 17.65 -16.64
N ASN A 468 17.34 17.90 -17.73
CA ASN A 468 16.64 19.17 -17.94
C ASN A 468 15.61 19.43 -16.85
N LEU A 469 14.78 18.44 -16.53
CA LEU A 469 13.80 18.56 -15.45
C LEU A 469 14.48 18.78 -14.08
N GLN A 470 15.58 18.09 -13.79
CA GLN A 470 16.33 18.30 -12.54
C GLN A 470 16.96 19.70 -12.45
N ALA A 471 17.39 20.28 -13.57
CA ALA A 471 17.87 21.66 -13.62
C ALA A 471 16.71 22.63 -13.37
N LEU A 472 15.57 22.43 -14.06
CA LEU A 472 14.36 23.24 -13.91
C LEU A 472 13.84 23.26 -12.47
N ILE A 473 13.75 22.08 -11.85
CA ILE A 473 13.25 21.88 -10.48
C ILE A 473 14.18 22.51 -9.43
N LYS A 474 15.47 22.64 -9.71
CA LYS A 474 16.40 23.35 -8.81
C LYS A 474 16.23 24.87 -8.85
N SER A 475 15.83 25.42 -9.99
CA SER A 475 15.71 26.86 -10.19
C SER A 475 14.31 27.41 -9.90
N HIS A 476 13.28 26.57 -9.84
CA HIS A 476 11.89 26.98 -9.65
C HIS A 476 11.23 26.20 -8.51
N ASP A 477 10.55 26.89 -7.59
CA ASP A 477 9.89 26.23 -6.45
C ASP A 477 8.55 25.60 -6.84
N ARG A 478 7.78 26.21 -7.75
CA ARG A 478 6.41 25.79 -8.08
C ARG A 478 6.11 25.99 -9.56
N ILE A 479 5.80 24.91 -10.27
CA ILE A 479 5.62 24.93 -11.72
C ILE A 479 4.38 24.17 -12.17
N VAL A 480 3.78 24.65 -13.26
CA VAL A 480 2.76 23.94 -14.04
C VAL A 480 3.33 23.61 -15.40
N LEU A 481 3.25 22.34 -15.79
CA LEU A 481 3.67 21.87 -17.10
C LEU A 481 2.46 21.33 -17.90
N PRO A 482 2.43 21.54 -19.21
CA PRO A 482 1.55 20.78 -20.07
C PRO A 482 2.00 19.32 -20.13
N GLY A 483 1.06 18.38 -20.13
CA GLY A 483 1.35 16.98 -20.42
C GLY A 483 1.49 16.71 -21.92
N PHE A 484 1.58 15.43 -22.29
CA PHE A 484 1.33 14.90 -23.64
C PHE A 484 2.42 15.14 -24.72
N TYR A 485 3.32 16.10 -24.58
CA TYR A 485 4.34 16.38 -25.60
C TYR A 485 5.68 16.84 -25.03
N GLY A 486 6.66 16.98 -25.93
CA GLY A 486 7.96 17.60 -25.73
C GLY A 486 8.50 18.07 -27.08
N SER A 487 9.83 18.13 -27.24
CA SER A 487 10.47 18.50 -28.50
C SER A 487 11.59 17.54 -28.92
N ASP A 488 11.89 17.48 -30.22
CA ASP A 488 13.12 16.85 -30.71
C ASP A 488 14.34 17.78 -30.51
N LYS A 489 15.55 17.27 -30.78
CA LYS A 489 16.79 18.08 -30.68
C LYS A 489 16.84 19.29 -31.61
N THR A 490 15.90 19.42 -32.56
CA THR A 490 15.77 20.57 -33.46
C THR A 490 14.71 21.58 -33.01
N GLY A 491 14.05 21.32 -31.87
CA GLY A 491 13.00 22.16 -31.30
C GLY A 491 11.60 21.91 -31.89
N LYS A 492 11.41 20.83 -32.66
CA LYS A 492 10.08 20.51 -33.21
C LYS A 492 9.28 19.73 -32.21
N ILE A 493 7.99 20.06 -32.08
CA ILE A 493 7.09 19.37 -31.16
C ILE A 493 6.90 17.91 -31.56
N VAL A 494 7.01 17.02 -30.57
CA VAL A 494 6.75 15.59 -30.67
C VAL A 494 5.77 15.19 -29.57
N THR A 495 4.76 14.40 -29.92
CA THR A 495 3.71 13.95 -29.00
C THR A 495 3.88 12.49 -28.59
N PHE A 496 3.49 12.15 -27.36
CA PHE A 496 3.45 10.75 -26.93
C PHE A 496 2.32 10.00 -27.65
N SER A 497 2.56 8.72 -27.97
CA SER A 497 1.58 7.87 -28.68
C SER A 497 0.32 7.56 -27.85
N ARG A 498 0.46 7.31 -26.54
CA ARG A 498 -0.63 7.00 -25.60
C ARG A 498 -0.34 7.50 -24.19
N GLY A 499 -1.38 7.86 -23.43
CA GLY A 499 -1.27 8.20 -22.00
C GLY A 499 -0.32 9.37 -21.69
N GLY A 500 -0.09 10.26 -22.66
CA GLY A 500 1.05 11.18 -22.61
C GLY A 500 1.09 12.11 -21.39
N SER A 501 -0.05 12.60 -20.89
CA SER A 501 -0.04 13.41 -19.66
C SER A 501 0.31 12.58 -18.41
N ASP A 502 -0.10 11.31 -18.36
CA ASP A 502 0.25 10.42 -17.23
C ASP A 502 1.75 10.07 -17.25
N ILE A 503 2.29 9.85 -18.45
CA ILE A 503 3.73 9.68 -18.69
C ILE A 503 4.48 10.94 -18.24
N THR A 504 4.05 12.14 -18.67
CA THR A 504 4.67 13.41 -18.24
C THR A 504 4.68 13.54 -16.72
N GLY A 505 3.54 13.30 -16.04
CA GLY A 505 3.46 13.35 -14.58
C GLY A 505 4.45 12.41 -13.89
N SER A 506 4.59 11.19 -14.42
CA SER A 506 5.52 10.18 -13.92
C SER A 506 6.99 10.55 -14.13
N ILE A 507 7.35 11.07 -15.30
CA ILE A 507 8.71 11.55 -15.60
C ILE A 507 9.08 12.72 -14.69
N VAL A 508 8.16 13.68 -14.50
CA VAL A 508 8.37 14.82 -13.59
C VAL A 508 8.54 14.33 -12.15
N ALA A 509 7.70 13.40 -11.68
CA ALA A 509 7.82 12.81 -10.35
C ALA A 509 9.16 12.08 -10.14
N ALA A 510 9.59 11.29 -11.12
CA ALA A 510 10.87 10.59 -11.07
C ALA A 510 12.07 11.57 -11.09
N ALA A 511 12.04 12.59 -11.94
CA ALA A 511 13.09 13.61 -12.02
C ALA A 511 13.20 14.42 -10.73
N ALA A 512 12.04 14.79 -10.16
CA ALA A 512 11.91 15.49 -8.89
C ALA A 512 12.31 14.64 -7.68
N LYS A 513 12.38 13.30 -7.82
CA LYS A 513 12.44 12.34 -6.72
C LYS A 513 11.32 12.59 -5.70
N ALA A 514 10.11 12.79 -6.21
CA ALA A 514 8.94 13.08 -5.39
C ALA A 514 8.64 11.92 -4.43
N ASP A 515 8.09 12.25 -3.27
CA ASP A 515 7.64 11.25 -2.29
C ASP A 515 6.36 10.57 -2.74
N LEU A 516 5.54 11.28 -3.53
CA LEU A 516 4.25 10.82 -4.02
C LEU A 516 3.94 11.40 -5.40
N TYR A 517 3.41 10.56 -6.29
CA TYR A 517 2.77 10.97 -7.53
C TYR A 517 1.25 10.87 -7.37
N GLU A 518 0.52 11.97 -7.34
CA GLU A 518 -0.94 11.96 -7.38
C GLU A 518 -1.45 12.04 -8.82
N ASN A 519 -2.33 11.11 -9.18
CA ASN A 519 -3.07 11.12 -10.44
C ASN A 519 -4.55 11.39 -10.17
N TRP A 520 -4.98 12.61 -10.50
CA TRP A 520 -6.32 13.13 -10.26
C TRP A 520 -7.22 12.93 -11.49
N THR A 521 -8.20 12.04 -11.32
CA THR A 521 -9.18 11.63 -12.33
C THR A 521 -10.59 12.02 -11.89
N ASP A 522 -11.62 11.52 -12.55
CA ASP A 522 -13.03 11.64 -12.14
C ASP A 522 -13.54 10.47 -11.28
N VAL A 523 -12.75 9.40 -11.10
CA VAL A 523 -13.11 8.23 -10.30
C VAL A 523 -12.25 8.10 -9.04
N PRO A 524 -12.82 7.70 -7.89
CA PRO A 524 -12.11 7.68 -6.61
C PRO A 524 -11.25 6.42 -6.45
N GLY A 525 -10.35 6.16 -7.39
CA GLY A 525 -9.45 5.00 -7.41
C GLY A 525 -9.86 3.91 -8.40
N LEU A 526 -9.18 2.78 -8.31
CA LEU A 526 -9.46 1.55 -9.03
C LEU A 526 -10.59 0.77 -8.35
N LEU A 527 -11.38 0.09 -9.17
CA LEU A 527 -12.47 -0.77 -8.72
C LEU A 527 -12.10 -2.24 -8.91
N MET A 528 -12.56 -3.08 -7.99
CA MET A 528 -12.34 -4.52 -8.01
C MET A 528 -13.03 -5.20 -9.21
N ALA A 529 -14.05 -4.58 -9.80
CA ALA A 529 -14.70 -5.03 -11.03
C ALA A 529 -15.32 -3.86 -11.79
N ASP A 530 -15.65 -4.05 -13.06
CA ASP A 530 -16.31 -3.03 -13.89
C ASP A 530 -17.68 -2.62 -13.29
N PRO A 531 -17.90 -1.33 -12.93
CA PRO A 531 -19.14 -0.85 -12.34
C PRO A 531 -20.36 -0.94 -13.28
N ARG A 532 -20.14 -1.11 -14.59
CA ARG A 532 -21.21 -1.37 -15.58
C ARG A 532 -21.74 -2.80 -15.47
N ILE A 533 -20.95 -3.74 -14.92
CA ILE A 533 -21.28 -5.16 -14.79
C ILE A 533 -21.70 -5.49 -13.36
N VAL A 534 -20.92 -5.05 -12.37
CA VAL A 534 -21.15 -5.23 -10.93
C VAL A 534 -21.63 -3.91 -10.34
N LYS A 535 -22.76 -3.91 -9.63
CA LYS A 535 -23.26 -2.69 -8.98
C LYS A 535 -22.45 -2.41 -7.71
N HIS A 536 -21.95 -1.18 -7.57
CA HIS A 536 -21.17 -0.72 -6.42
C HIS A 536 -19.98 -1.65 -6.08
N PRO A 537 -19.07 -1.90 -7.03
CA PRO A 537 -17.91 -2.75 -6.76
C PRO A 537 -17.03 -2.11 -5.68
N LEU A 538 -16.38 -2.94 -4.86
CA LEU A 538 -15.40 -2.49 -3.87
C LEU A 538 -14.27 -1.71 -4.55
N SER A 539 -13.80 -0.66 -3.90
CA SER A 539 -12.58 0.04 -4.31
C SER A 539 -11.35 -0.72 -3.86
N VAL A 540 -10.30 -0.68 -4.67
CA VAL A 540 -9.02 -1.33 -4.35
C VAL A 540 -8.18 -0.32 -3.55
N PRO A 541 -7.93 -0.53 -2.24
CA PRO A 541 -7.21 0.45 -1.44
C PRO A 541 -5.73 0.52 -1.80
N VAL A 542 -5.09 -0.65 -2.01
CA VAL A 542 -3.66 -0.77 -2.31
C VAL A 542 -3.43 -1.84 -3.38
N ILE A 543 -2.60 -1.55 -4.37
CA ILE A 543 -2.22 -2.46 -5.46
C ILE A 543 -0.70 -2.35 -5.71
N VAL A 544 -0.01 -3.43 -6.07
CA VAL A 544 1.39 -3.30 -6.54
C VAL A 544 1.47 -3.08 -8.04
N TYR A 545 2.57 -2.48 -8.50
CA TYR A 545 2.82 -2.27 -9.94
C TYR A 545 2.66 -3.55 -10.78
N LYS A 546 3.06 -4.71 -10.25
CA LYS A 546 2.94 -5.98 -10.97
C LYS A 546 1.47 -6.33 -11.24
N GLU A 547 0.59 -6.16 -10.25
CA GLU A 547 -0.85 -6.38 -10.40
C GLU A 547 -1.48 -5.34 -11.33
N LEU A 548 -1.08 -4.07 -11.22
CA LEU A 548 -1.58 -3.02 -12.11
C LEU A 548 -1.25 -3.32 -13.59
N ARG A 549 -0.04 -3.81 -13.87
CA ARG A 549 0.37 -4.21 -15.23
C ARG A 549 -0.45 -5.37 -15.77
N GLU A 550 -0.73 -6.37 -14.93
CA GLU A 550 -1.64 -7.47 -15.29
C GLU A 550 -3.04 -6.95 -15.63
N LEU A 551 -3.55 -5.98 -14.87
CA LEU A 551 -4.86 -5.38 -15.17
C LEU A 551 -4.85 -4.62 -16.51
N ALA A 552 -3.82 -3.80 -16.75
CA ALA A 552 -3.68 -3.02 -17.98
C ALA A 552 -3.59 -3.93 -19.22
N LEU A 553 -2.82 -5.03 -19.14
CA LEU A 553 -2.70 -6.01 -20.22
C LEU A 553 -4.06 -6.65 -20.57
N ARG A 554 -4.93 -6.85 -19.57
CA ARG A 554 -6.21 -7.57 -19.73
C ARG A 554 -7.41 -6.64 -19.91
N GLY A 555 -7.17 -5.47 -20.51
CA GLY A 555 -8.21 -4.56 -20.97
C GLY A 555 -8.85 -3.69 -19.90
N ALA A 556 -8.29 -3.63 -18.69
CA ALA A 556 -8.74 -2.64 -17.71
C ALA A 556 -8.34 -1.23 -18.19
N GLU A 557 -9.30 -0.30 -18.22
CA GLU A 557 -9.05 1.13 -18.51
C GLU A 557 -8.35 1.79 -17.30
N VAL A 558 -7.08 1.46 -17.11
CA VAL A 558 -6.23 1.93 -16.01
C VAL A 558 -4.96 2.60 -16.54
N LEU A 559 -4.06 3.01 -15.63
CA LEU A 559 -2.76 3.56 -16.00
C LEU A 559 -1.93 2.55 -16.80
N HIS A 560 -1.50 2.96 -18.00
CA HIS A 560 -0.67 2.15 -18.89
C HIS A 560 0.72 1.89 -18.30
N GLU A 561 1.37 0.79 -18.67
CA GLU A 561 2.69 0.41 -18.18
C GLU A 561 3.74 1.52 -18.39
N ASP A 562 3.79 2.09 -19.60
CA ASP A 562 4.73 3.17 -19.93
C ASP A 562 4.55 4.41 -19.05
N ALA A 563 3.31 4.69 -18.63
CA ALA A 563 3.01 5.82 -17.76
C ALA A 563 3.53 5.59 -16.33
N VAL A 564 3.54 4.35 -15.84
CA VAL A 564 3.98 4.06 -14.46
C VAL A 564 5.45 3.69 -14.35
N ARG A 565 6.10 3.32 -15.46
CA ARG A 565 7.49 2.85 -15.48
C ARG A 565 8.50 3.82 -14.82
N PRO A 566 8.51 5.14 -15.10
CA PRO A 566 9.47 6.06 -14.48
C PRO A 566 9.44 6.05 -12.95
N VAL A 567 8.24 6.17 -12.37
CA VAL A 567 8.05 6.14 -10.90
C VAL A 567 8.24 4.74 -10.30
N SER A 568 7.84 3.68 -11.01
CA SER A 568 8.03 2.30 -10.58
C SER A 568 9.51 1.92 -10.42
N GLN A 569 10.35 2.33 -11.37
CA GLN A 569 11.80 2.11 -11.30
C GLN A 569 12.42 2.80 -10.08
N CYS A 570 11.91 3.97 -9.71
CA CYS A 570 12.35 4.73 -8.54
C CYS A 570 11.68 4.29 -7.22
N GLY A 571 10.64 3.43 -7.29
CA GLY A 571 9.84 3.04 -6.13
C GLY A 571 8.96 4.16 -5.57
N ILE A 572 8.65 5.19 -6.36
CA ILE A 572 7.81 6.33 -5.97
C ILE A 572 6.34 5.92 -6.05
N PRO A 573 5.56 5.91 -4.96
CA PRO A 573 4.18 5.49 -4.97
C PRO A 573 3.28 6.41 -5.83
N ILE A 574 2.20 5.85 -6.38
CA ILE A 574 1.16 6.62 -7.08
C ILE A 574 -0.13 6.59 -6.27
N SER A 575 -0.81 7.73 -6.11
CA SER A 575 -2.16 7.78 -5.57
C SER A 575 -3.14 8.18 -6.67
N ILE A 576 -4.05 7.27 -7.03
CA ILE A 576 -5.17 7.57 -7.93
C ILE A 576 -6.31 8.15 -7.09
N LYS A 577 -6.73 9.37 -7.41
CA LYS A 577 -7.75 10.13 -6.66
C LYS A 577 -8.80 10.74 -7.59
N SER A 578 -9.97 11.07 -7.04
CA SER A 578 -11.00 11.81 -7.77
C SER A 578 -10.93 13.30 -7.45
N SER A 579 -10.90 14.15 -8.47
CA SER A 579 -11.06 15.61 -8.32
C SER A 579 -12.49 16.02 -7.99
N LEU A 580 -13.46 15.13 -8.25
CA LEU A 580 -14.88 15.34 -7.93
C LEU A 580 -15.22 14.91 -6.49
N GLU A 581 -14.45 13.96 -5.95
CA GLU A 581 -14.60 13.42 -4.60
C GLU A 581 -13.23 13.39 -3.87
N PRO A 582 -12.61 14.55 -3.60
CA PRO A 582 -11.22 14.64 -3.15
C PRO A 582 -10.95 14.03 -1.77
N ASP A 583 -12.00 13.92 -0.94
CA ASP A 583 -11.94 13.34 0.40
C ASP A 583 -11.93 11.81 0.37
N LYS A 584 -12.30 11.19 -0.76
CA LYS A 584 -12.26 9.73 -0.86
C LYS A 584 -10.82 9.21 -0.88
N PRO A 585 -10.59 8.02 -0.31
CA PRO A 585 -9.25 7.46 -0.11
C PRO A 585 -8.47 7.22 -1.41
N GLY A 586 -9.17 6.90 -2.50
CA GLY A 586 -8.55 6.53 -3.76
C GLY A 586 -7.87 5.16 -3.70
N THR A 587 -6.94 4.93 -4.62
CA THR A 587 -6.09 3.73 -4.67
C THR A 587 -4.63 4.12 -4.59
N LEU A 588 -3.87 3.42 -3.75
CA LEU A 588 -2.42 3.57 -3.66
C LEU A 588 -1.73 2.46 -4.45
N ILE A 589 -0.87 2.84 -5.40
CA ILE A 589 -0.02 1.94 -6.17
C ILE A 589 1.39 1.98 -5.58
N VAL A 590 1.92 0.82 -5.22
CA VAL A 590 3.23 0.69 -4.55
C VAL A 590 4.11 -0.35 -5.22
N LYS A 591 5.41 -0.35 -4.88
CA LYS A 591 6.33 -1.38 -5.35
C LYS A 591 6.13 -2.71 -4.61
N ASN A 592 6.10 -2.65 -3.28
CA ASN A 592 5.91 -3.80 -2.40
C ASN A 592 4.87 -3.46 -1.31
N VAL A 593 4.24 -4.50 -0.73
CA VAL A 593 3.22 -4.38 0.32
C VAL A 593 3.69 -4.74 1.73
N ASP A 594 4.99 -4.90 1.93
CA ASP A 594 5.56 -5.23 3.26
C ASP A 594 5.20 -4.20 4.35
N SER A 595 4.59 -3.06 3.97
CA SER A 595 4.14 -1.97 4.84
C SER A 595 2.65 -1.64 4.71
N TYR A 596 1.84 -2.45 4.01
CA TYR A 596 0.43 -2.18 3.76
C TYR A 596 -0.41 -3.45 3.93
N GLU A 597 -1.39 -3.42 4.84
CA GLU A 597 -2.34 -4.53 5.02
C GLU A 597 -3.17 -4.74 3.75
N ASN A 598 -3.16 -5.97 3.23
CA ASN A 598 -4.02 -6.35 2.11
C ASN A 598 -5.36 -6.86 2.65
N VAL A 599 -6.40 -6.03 2.54
CA VAL A 599 -7.75 -6.37 3.03
C VAL A 599 -8.51 -7.28 2.04
N LEU A 600 -8.05 -7.39 0.79
CA LEU A 600 -8.74 -8.14 -0.27
C LEU A 600 -7.97 -9.42 -0.65
N GLU A 601 -8.69 -10.55 -0.73
CA GLU A 601 -8.13 -11.83 -1.23
C GLU A 601 -7.66 -11.71 -2.68
N ILE A 602 -8.41 -10.98 -3.51
CA ILE A 602 -8.06 -10.66 -4.90
C ILE A 602 -8.13 -9.15 -5.12
N SER A 603 -7.26 -8.63 -5.96
CA SER A 603 -7.16 -7.19 -6.22
C SER A 603 -8.22 -6.72 -7.20
N SER A 604 -8.44 -7.43 -8.32
CA SER A 604 -9.46 -7.03 -9.29
C SER A 604 -9.82 -8.16 -10.27
N ILE A 605 -10.99 -8.02 -10.91
CA ILE A 605 -11.56 -8.87 -11.94
C ILE A 605 -11.77 -8.00 -13.17
N THR A 606 -11.04 -8.31 -14.24
CA THR A 606 -11.16 -7.62 -15.53
C THR A 606 -11.39 -8.62 -16.64
N GLY A 607 -11.86 -8.16 -17.80
CA GLY A 607 -12.01 -9.03 -18.95
C GLY A 607 -12.33 -8.27 -20.22
N LYS A 608 -12.23 -9.00 -21.34
CA LYS A 608 -12.52 -8.49 -22.68
C LYS A 608 -13.24 -9.56 -23.50
N LYS A 609 -14.13 -9.13 -24.39
CA LYS A 609 -14.83 -9.96 -25.38
C LYS A 609 -14.10 -9.93 -26.73
N GLY A 610 -14.49 -10.78 -27.67
CA GLY A 610 -13.93 -10.79 -29.01
C GLY A 610 -12.62 -11.56 -29.07
N TYR A 611 -12.58 -12.74 -28.48
CA TYR A 611 -11.50 -13.69 -28.67
C TYR A 611 -11.92 -14.89 -29.53
N THR A 612 -10.94 -15.39 -30.28
CA THR A 612 -11.04 -16.59 -31.11
C THR A 612 -10.01 -17.61 -30.63
N SER A 613 -10.42 -18.89 -30.56
CA SER A 613 -9.51 -20.01 -30.34
C SER A 613 -9.26 -20.73 -31.66
N ILE A 614 -7.99 -20.92 -32.02
CA ILE A 614 -7.53 -21.74 -33.13
C ILE A 614 -6.96 -23.02 -32.53
N LEU A 615 -7.65 -24.14 -32.70
CA LEU A 615 -7.19 -25.46 -32.26
C LEU A 615 -6.61 -26.21 -33.46
N ILE A 616 -5.35 -26.61 -33.37
CA ILE A 616 -4.65 -27.42 -34.36
C ILE A 616 -4.43 -28.80 -33.76
N GLU A 617 -4.92 -29.84 -34.41
CA GLU A 617 -4.76 -31.24 -33.99
C GLU A 617 -3.93 -32.00 -35.02
N ARG A 618 -2.92 -32.72 -34.55
CA ARG A 618 -2.04 -33.56 -35.36
C ARG A 618 -1.40 -34.65 -34.50
N GLU A 619 -1.44 -35.89 -34.97
CA GLU A 619 -0.67 -36.98 -34.37
C GLU A 619 0.83 -36.61 -34.28
N LYS A 620 1.38 -36.70 -33.06
CA LYS A 620 2.79 -36.38 -32.75
C LYS A 620 3.17 -34.93 -33.04
N LEU A 621 2.22 -33.99 -32.93
CA LEU A 621 2.48 -32.55 -33.10
C LEU A 621 3.66 -32.07 -32.23
N ASN A 622 3.81 -32.63 -31.03
CA ASN A 622 4.85 -32.24 -30.08
C ASN A 622 6.19 -32.97 -30.22
N ASP A 623 6.28 -34.02 -31.03
CA ASP A 623 7.53 -34.76 -31.23
C ASP A 623 8.53 -33.92 -32.04
N ASP A 624 8.07 -32.93 -32.80
CA ASP A 624 8.89 -32.02 -33.58
C ASP A 624 8.59 -30.54 -33.23
N PRO A 625 9.49 -29.84 -32.51
CA PRO A 625 9.28 -28.46 -32.12
C PRO A 625 9.17 -27.48 -33.31
N ARG A 626 9.61 -27.89 -34.52
CA ARG A 626 9.54 -27.06 -35.72
C ARG A 626 8.11 -26.77 -36.15
N TYR A 627 7.12 -27.60 -35.77
CA TYR A 627 5.73 -27.28 -36.05
C TYR A 627 5.28 -26.01 -35.34
N ARG A 628 5.66 -25.83 -34.07
CA ARG A 628 5.32 -24.61 -33.32
C ARG A 628 6.00 -23.38 -33.89
N GLU A 629 7.27 -23.48 -34.26
CA GLU A 629 8.01 -22.38 -34.92
C GLU A 629 7.31 -21.93 -36.21
N ARG A 630 6.86 -22.88 -37.04
CA ARG A 630 6.11 -22.57 -38.27
C ARG A 630 4.77 -21.90 -37.99
N ILE A 631 4.03 -22.39 -36.99
CA ILE A 631 2.74 -21.80 -36.59
C ILE A 631 2.95 -20.35 -36.15
N GLN A 632 3.94 -20.08 -35.29
CA GLN A 632 4.26 -18.72 -34.85
C GLN A 632 4.64 -17.82 -36.03
N HIS A 633 5.48 -18.32 -36.94
CA HIS A 633 5.89 -17.57 -38.13
C HIS A 633 4.70 -17.19 -39.01
N ILE A 634 3.74 -18.10 -39.21
CA ILE A 634 2.52 -17.82 -39.96
C ILE A 634 1.71 -16.73 -39.25
N LEU A 635 1.51 -16.82 -37.94
CA LEU A 635 0.76 -15.79 -37.19
C LEU A 635 1.42 -14.41 -37.31
N GLU A 636 2.76 -14.35 -37.28
CA GLU A 636 3.52 -13.12 -37.54
C GLU A 636 3.32 -12.59 -38.97
N GLU A 637 3.30 -13.45 -40.00
CA GLU A 637 3.02 -13.05 -41.39
C GLU A 637 1.66 -12.36 -41.53
N PHE A 638 0.66 -12.83 -40.78
CA PHE A 638 -0.68 -12.24 -40.73
C PHE A 638 -0.79 -11.06 -39.74
N SER A 639 0.28 -10.69 -39.05
CA SER A 639 0.28 -9.67 -38.00
C SER A 639 -0.71 -9.97 -36.86
N ILE A 640 -0.91 -11.25 -36.55
CA ILE A 640 -1.80 -11.73 -35.50
C ILE A 640 -1.01 -11.84 -34.20
N ALA A 641 -1.34 -11.01 -33.22
CA ALA A 641 -0.79 -11.13 -31.87
C ALA A 641 -1.44 -12.30 -31.11
N VAL A 642 -0.60 -13.12 -30.47
CA VAL A 642 -1.03 -14.24 -29.64
C VAL A 642 -1.26 -13.80 -28.20
N GLU A 643 -2.43 -14.15 -27.66
CA GLU A 643 -2.87 -13.78 -26.31
C GLU A 643 -2.71 -14.92 -25.30
N GLY A 644 -2.70 -16.16 -25.78
CA GLY A 644 -2.51 -17.34 -24.95
C GLY A 644 -2.34 -18.60 -25.78
N GLU A 645 -1.65 -19.58 -25.20
CA GLU A 645 -1.34 -20.86 -25.84
C GLU A 645 -1.61 -22.00 -24.87
N GLN A 646 -2.23 -23.07 -25.37
CA GLN A 646 -2.50 -24.27 -24.60
C GLN A 646 -2.04 -25.51 -25.38
N LEU A 647 -1.39 -26.41 -24.65
CA LEU A 647 -0.65 -27.50 -25.24
C LEU A 647 -1.20 -28.84 -24.75
N GLY A 648 -1.76 -29.62 -25.67
CA GLY A 648 -2.14 -31.03 -25.47
C GLY A 648 -1.04 -31.95 -26.00
N LEU A 649 -1.25 -33.27 -25.97
CA LEU A 649 -0.29 -34.25 -26.50
C LEU A 649 -0.12 -34.14 -28.02
N ASP A 650 -1.25 -34.09 -28.73
CA ASP A 650 -1.38 -34.05 -30.19
C ASP A 650 -2.15 -32.80 -30.64
N SER A 651 -2.25 -31.79 -29.77
CA SER A 651 -3.03 -30.59 -30.04
C SER A 651 -2.37 -29.32 -29.51
N PHE A 652 -2.61 -28.22 -30.21
CA PHE A 652 -2.13 -26.89 -29.86
C PHE A 652 -3.24 -25.87 -30.10
N SER A 653 -3.68 -25.22 -29.02
CA SER A 653 -4.72 -24.19 -29.06
C SER A 653 -4.11 -22.82 -28.83
N ILE A 654 -4.51 -21.86 -29.67
CA ILE A 654 -4.00 -20.49 -29.69
C ILE A 654 -5.17 -19.54 -29.54
N ILE A 655 -5.07 -18.62 -28.59
CA ILE A 655 -6.08 -17.59 -28.34
C ILE A 655 -5.59 -16.29 -28.95
N VAL A 656 -6.44 -15.64 -29.75
CA VAL A 656 -6.16 -14.39 -30.47
C VAL A 656 -7.37 -13.47 -30.42
N GLU A 657 -7.17 -12.17 -30.65
CA GLU A 657 -8.30 -11.26 -30.83
C GLU A 657 -9.06 -11.58 -32.13
N SER A 658 -10.39 -11.64 -32.07
CA SER A 658 -11.23 -12.00 -33.20
C SER A 658 -11.13 -11.03 -34.38
N GLU A 659 -10.83 -9.75 -34.11
CA GLU A 659 -10.62 -8.76 -35.17
C GLU A 659 -9.41 -9.10 -36.04
N SER A 660 -8.36 -9.70 -35.45
CA SER A 660 -7.13 -10.08 -36.15
C SER A 660 -7.33 -11.25 -37.12
N THR A 661 -8.38 -12.08 -36.93
CA THR A 661 -8.67 -13.22 -37.82
C THR A 661 -9.82 -12.98 -38.78
N ALA A 662 -10.67 -11.97 -38.52
CA ALA A 662 -11.99 -11.81 -39.16
C ALA A 662 -11.99 -11.80 -40.70
N ASN A 663 -10.88 -11.40 -41.34
CA ASN A 663 -10.78 -11.29 -42.80
C ASN A 663 -9.80 -12.30 -43.43
N CYS A 664 -9.21 -13.19 -42.64
CA CYS A 664 -8.18 -14.13 -43.12
C CYS A 664 -8.37 -15.56 -42.63
N GLU A 665 -9.54 -15.93 -42.09
CA GLU A 665 -9.76 -17.26 -41.49
C GLU A 665 -9.48 -18.41 -42.47
N ASP A 666 -10.00 -18.33 -43.70
CA ASP A 666 -9.83 -19.37 -44.72
C ASP A 666 -8.35 -19.51 -45.13
N GLU A 667 -7.69 -18.40 -45.46
CA GLU A 667 -6.29 -18.38 -45.89
C GLU A 667 -5.33 -18.80 -44.76
N LEU A 668 -5.61 -18.35 -43.54
CA LEU A 668 -4.85 -18.74 -42.34
C LEU A 668 -4.97 -20.24 -42.10
N THR A 669 -6.19 -20.80 -42.22
CA THR A 669 -6.44 -22.23 -42.04
C THR A 669 -5.67 -23.05 -43.09
N GLU A 670 -5.71 -22.63 -44.36
CA GLU A 670 -4.97 -23.29 -45.44
C GLU A 670 -3.47 -23.30 -45.18
N LYS A 671 -2.88 -22.13 -44.87
CA LYS A 671 -1.44 -22.03 -44.55
C LYS A 671 -1.02 -22.83 -43.33
N LEU A 672 -1.82 -22.80 -42.26
CA LEU A 672 -1.54 -23.60 -41.07
C LEU A 672 -1.59 -25.09 -41.40
N HIS A 673 -2.56 -25.54 -42.19
CA HIS A 673 -2.65 -26.93 -42.63
C HIS A 673 -1.44 -27.33 -43.48
N GLU A 674 -1.03 -26.51 -44.45
CA GLU A 674 0.17 -26.79 -45.28
C GLU A 674 1.46 -26.87 -44.47
N ALA A 675 1.62 -26.00 -43.47
CA ALA A 675 2.86 -25.96 -42.68
C ALA A 675 2.95 -27.06 -41.62
N THR A 676 1.80 -27.57 -41.19
CA THR A 676 1.68 -28.48 -40.06
C THR A 676 1.13 -29.85 -40.42
N ASP A 677 0.73 -30.14 -41.65
CA ASP A 677 -0.04 -31.35 -42.04
C ASP A 677 -1.09 -31.74 -40.97
N ALA A 678 -1.85 -30.75 -40.47
CA ALA A 678 -2.79 -30.97 -39.39
C ALA A 678 -3.88 -31.96 -39.79
N ASP A 679 -4.27 -32.84 -38.87
CA ASP A 679 -5.41 -33.74 -39.05
C ASP A 679 -6.73 -32.92 -39.04
N GLU A 680 -6.80 -31.92 -38.16
CA GLU A 680 -7.94 -31.02 -38.03
C GLU A 680 -7.50 -29.62 -37.55
N ILE A 681 -8.12 -28.58 -38.09
CA ILE A 681 -8.00 -27.20 -37.60
C ILE A 681 -9.39 -26.65 -37.32
N THR A 682 -9.65 -26.28 -36.08
CA THR A 682 -10.93 -25.72 -35.64
C THR A 682 -10.76 -24.28 -35.19
N ILE A 683 -11.51 -23.36 -35.81
CA ILE A 683 -11.60 -21.96 -35.38
C ILE A 683 -12.92 -21.75 -34.63
N SER A 684 -12.83 -21.28 -33.38
CA SER A 684 -13.96 -21.06 -32.48
C SER A 684 -14.01 -19.62 -32.00
N THR A 685 -14.99 -18.86 -32.48
CA THR A 685 -15.22 -17.45 -32.10
C THR A 685 -16.20 -17.31 -30.91
N GLY A 686 -16.46 -16.07 -30.48
CA GLY A 686 -17.44 -15.76 -29.44
C GLY A 686 -16.97 -16.10 -28.02
N ILE A 687 -15.66 -15.98 -27.79
CA ILE A 687 -15.03 -16.20 -26.49
C ILE A 687 -14.81 -14.85 -25.80
N ALA A 688 -15.08 -14.81 -24.51
CA ALA A 688 -14.66 -13.72 -23.63
C ALA A 688 -13.64 -14.25 -22.63
N ALA A 689 -12.57 -13.49 -22.44
CA ALA A 689 -11.54 -13.82 -21.46
C ALA A 689 -11.72 -12.95 -20.20
N ILE A 690 -11.67 -13.59 -19.04
CA ILE A 690 -11.77 -12.94 -17.73
C ILE A 690 -10.50 -13.25 -16.96
N ALA A 691 -9.81 -12.21 -16.50
CA ALA A 691 -8.65 -12.31 -15.64
C ALA A 691 -9.02 -11.92 -14.21
N VAL A 692 -8.66 -12.79 -13.26
CA VAL A 692 -8.70 -12.52 -11.83
C VAL A 692 -7.28 -12.27 -11.38
N VAL A 693 -7.00 -11.09 -10.85
CA VAL A 693 -5.65 -10.64 -10.48
C VAL A 693 -5.55 -10.48 -8.98
N GLY A 694 -4.48 -10.98 -8.39
CA GLY A 694 -4.18 -10.88 -6.97
C GLY A 694 -2.78 -11.40 -6.66
N ARG A 695 -2.00 -10.61 -5.92
CA ARG A 695 -0.63 -10.96 -5.50
C ARG A 695 -0.52 -12.27 -4.72
N ASN A 696 -1.57 -12.67 -4.00
CA ASN A 696 -1.61 -13.88 -3.17
C ASN A 696 -2.11 -15.11 -3.94
N ILE A 697 -2.48 -14.96 -5.23
CA ILE A 697 -2.82 -16.10 -6.09
C ILE A 697 -1.62 -17.04 -6.20
N SER A 698 -0.40 -16.50 -6.24
CA SER A 698 0.81 -17.32 -6.26
C SER A 698 1.02 -17.97 -4.90
N GLY A 699 0.88 -19.30 -4.82
CA GLY A 699 1.08 -20.09 -3.61
C GLY A 699 -0.21 -20.52 -2.89
N GLU A 700 -1.39 -20.04 -3.30
CA GLU A 700 -2.68 -20.42 -2.70
C GLU A 700 -3.59 -21.16 -3.70
N VAL A 701 -3.67 -22.49 -3.55
CA VAL A 701 -4.57 -23.35 -4.35
C VAL A 701 -6.05 -22.96 -4.17
N SER A 702 -6.40 -22.36 -3.03
CA SER A 702 -7.76 -21.95 -2.66
C SER A 702 -8.38 -20.95 -3.65
N VAL A 703 -7.62 -19.98 -4.16
CA VAL A 703 -8.18 -18.91 -5.01
C VAL A 703 -8.66 -19.47 -6.36
N ALA A 704 -7.84 -20.28 -7.02
CA ALA A 704 -8.21 -20.91 -8.28
C ALA A 704 -9.46 -21.80 -8.11
N MET A 705 -9.50 -22.62 -7.05
CA MET A 705 -10.66 -23.47 -6.76
C MET A 705 -11.95 -22.67 -6.55
N LYS A 706 -11.86 -21.55 -5.80
CA LYS A 706 -12.99 -20.65 -5.53
C LYS A 706 -13.53 -20.00 -6.80
N ILE A 707 -12.66 -19.65 -7.76
CA ILE A 707 -13.07 -19.15 -9.09
C ILE A 707 -13.89 -20.22 -9.83
N PHE A 708 -13.39 -21.46 -9.91
CA PHE A 708 -14.06 -22.52 -10.66
C PHE A 708 -15.36 -22.97 -9.99
N GLU A 709 -15.41 -23.01 -8.66
CA GLU A 709 -16.64 -23.27 -7.91
C GLU A 709 -17.69 -22.19 -8.17
N ALA A 710 -17.30 -20.91 -8.18
CA ALA A 710 -18.21 -19.81 -8.49
C ALA A 710 -18.81 -19.92 -9.90
N LEU A 711 -17.97 -20.25 -10.90
CA LEU A 711 -18.42 -20.44 -12.28
C LEU A 711 -19.33 -21.66 -12.42
N SER A 712 -18.99 -22.78 -11.76
CA SER A 712 -19.80 -24.00 -11.75
C SER A 712 -21.19 -23.73 -11.14
N ASN A 713 -21.25 -23.09 -9.98
CA ASN A 713 -22.50 -22.72 -9.31
C ASN A 713 -23.36 -21.77 -10.17
N ALA A 714 -22.72 -20.90 -10.95
CA ALA A 714 -23.40 -20.00 -11.89
C ALA A 714 -23.75 -20.65 -13.24
N HIS A 715 -23.50 -21.96 -13.40
CA HIS A 715 -23.73 -22.72 -14.62
C HIS A 715 -23.05 -22.04 -15.83
N VAL A 716 -21.82 -21.58 -15.64
CA VAL A 716 -20.99 -21.00 -16.70
C VAL A 716 -19.98 -22.04 -17.16
N ASN A 717 -19.99 -22.36 -18.46
CA ASN A 717 -19.04 -23.29 -19.02
C ASN A 717 -17.68 -22.60 -19.27
N VAL A 718 -16.60 -23.24 -18.82
CA VAL A 718 -15.23 -22.76 -19.03
C VAL A 718 -14.71 -23.35 -20.34
N ARG A 719 -14.28 -22.48 -21.25
CA ARG A 719 -13.73 -22.84 -22.57
C ARG A 719 -12.22 -23.02 -22.56
N PHE A 720 -11.51 -22.22 -21.77
CA PHE A 720 -10.06 -22.36 -21.58
C PHE A 720 -9.66 -21.86 -20.18
N ILE A 721 -8.49 -22.28 -19.72
CA ILE A 721 -7.88 -21.86 -18.46
C ILE A 721 -6.41 -21.56 -18.74
N ASP A 722 -5.94 -20.39 -18.30
CA ASP A 722 -4.52 -20.08 -18.23
C ASP A 722 -4.17 -19.69 -16.78
N HIS A 723 -3.34 -20.52 -16.16
CA HIS A 723 -2.84 -20.34 -14.80
C HIS A 723 -1.49 -21.02 -14.64
N ALA A 724 -0.59 -20.38 -13.88
CA ALA A 724 0.64 -20.97 -13.41
C ALA A 724 0.85 -20.62 -11.92
N PRO A 725 1.45 -21.52 -11.10
CA PRO A 725 1.59 -21.32 -9.65
C PRO A 725 2.36 -20.05 -9.25
N GLU A 726 3.28 -19.57 -10.09
CA GLU A 726 4.10 -18.38 -9.84
C GLU A 726 3.46 -17.08 -10.38
N ARG A 727 2.31 -17.19 -11.07
CA ARG A 727 1.58 -16.03 -11.60
C ARG A 727 0.67 -15.44 -10.53
N ILE A 728 0.45 -14.13 -10.65
CA ILE A 728 -0.44 -13.34 -9.79
C ILE A 728 -1.82 -13.14 -10.43
N SER A 729 -2.14 -13.97 -11.43
CA SER A 729 -3.37 -13.90 -12.19
C SER A 729 -3.84 -15.30 -12.62
N VAL A 730 -5.16 -15.47 -12.69
CA VAL A 730 -5.84 -16.63 -13.28
C VAL A 730 -6.72 -16.10 -14.41
N GLN A 731 -6.59 -16.67 -15.60
CA GLN A 731 -7.43 -16.31 -16.73
C GLN A 731 -8.37 -17.48 -17.08
N VAL A 732 -9.63 -17.16 -17.32
CA VAL A 732 -10.67 -18.11 -17.73
C VAL A 732 -11.37 -17.60 -18.97
N GLY A 733 -11.47 -18.47 -19.97
CA GLY A 733 -12.28 -18.24 -21.16
C GLY A 733 -13.69 -18.73 -20.94
N VAL A 734 -14.69 -17.92 -21.30
CA VAL A 734 -16.12 -18.27 -21.26
C VAL A 734 -16.79 -17.86 -22.57
N SER A 735 -18.04 -18.27 -22.79
CA SER A 735 -18.80 -17.71 -23.92
C SER A 735 -19.11 -16.24 -23.67
N GLU A 736 -19.10 -15.40 -24.73
CA GLU A 736 -19.45 -13.99 -24.62
C GLU A 736 -20.84 -13.71 -24.03
N SER A 737 -21.79 -14.63 -24.21
CA SER A 737 -23.12 -14.57 -23.63
C SER A 737 -23.10 -14.71 -22.11
N ASP A 738 -22.11 -15.41 -21.57
CA ASP A 738 -21.92 -15.66 -20.14
C ASP A 738 -20.98 -14.66 -19.47
N TYR A 739 -20.27 -13.82 -20.24
CA TYR A 739 -19.26 -12.88 -19.76
C TYR A 739 -19.66 -12.09 -18.49
N GLN A 740 -20.83 -11.43 -18.54
CA GLN A 740 -21.29 -10.66 -17.38
C GLN A 740 -21.74 -11.55 -16.22
N ARG A 741 -22.30 -12.75 -16.50
CA ARG A 741 -22.72 -13.70 -15.47
C ARG A 741 -21.49 -14.25 -14.73
N ALA A 742 -20.44 -14.58 -15.48
CA ALA A 742 -19.16 -15.05 -14.97
C ALA A 742 -18.48 -14.02 -14.05
N ILE A 743 -18.32 -12.77 -14.51
CA ILE A 743 -17.73 -11.70 -13.67
C ILE A 743 -18.50 -11.49 -12.37
N ARG A 744 -19.85 -11.45 -12.43
CA ARG A 744 -20.68 -11.31 -11.22
C ARG A 744 -20.53 -12.50 -10.28
N ALA A 745 -20.48 -13.73 -10.83
CA ALA A 745 -20.33 -14.94 -10.04
C ALA A 745 -18.98 -14.96 -9.30
N ILE A 746 -17.89 -14.68 -10.00
CA ILE A 746 -16.55 -14.59 -9.42
C ILE A 746 -16.52 -13.48 -8.35
N TYR A 747 -16.99 -12.27 -8.66
CA TYR A 747 -17.02 -11.15 -7.71
C TYR A 747 -17.74 -11.51 -6.40
N ASN A 748 -18.93 -12.11 -6.49
CA ASN A 748 -19.71 -12.49 -5.32
C ASN A 748 -19.05 -13.60 -4.48
N ALA A 749 -18.18 -14.41 -5.07
CA ALA A 749 -17.46 -15.44 -4.31
C ALA A 749 -16.37 -14.83 -3.42
N PHE A 750 -15.75 -13.74 -3.86
CA PHE A 750 -14.65 -13.07 -3.13
C PHE A 750 -15.10 -11.91 -2.24
N VAL A 751 -16.33 -11.42 -2.40
CA VAL A 751 -16.90 -10.37 -1.57
C VAL A 751 -18.01 -10.96 -0.71
N VAL A 752 -17.69 -11.24 0.56
CA VAL A 752 -18.68 -11.68 1.54
C VAL A 752 -19.68 -10.54 1.74
N LYS A 753 -20.96 -10.80 1.48
CA LYS A 753 -22.03 -9.88 1.88
C LYS A 753 -22.09 -9.90 3.42
N SER A 754 -21.59 -8.84 4.04
CA SER A 754 -21.88 -8.49 5.43
C SER A 754 -23.38 -8.26 5.63
#